data_AF-A0A1Y1V935-F1
#
_entry.id   AF-A0A1Y1V935-F1
#
_cell.length_a   1.000
_cell.length_b   1.000
_cell.length_c   1.000
_cell.angle_alpha   90.00
_cell.angle_beta   90.00
_cell.angle_gamma   90.00
#
_symmetry.space_group_name_H-M   'P 1'
#
loop_
_entity.id
_entity.type
_entity.pdbx_description
1 polymer ?
#
loop_
_entity_poly.entity_id
_entity_poly.type
_entity_poly.pdbx_seq_one_letter_code
_entity_poly.pdbx_strand_id
1 'polypeptide(L)'
;MYESGIASQSCVYKDKKWVGLPITIDFSVLYSNPVFLKKYNITIPKTWDGLLNTCKYVMEKERSKGNKNIIVYNGLFNSYEVGTCSLYEYIFSYRNSSDAPFPEITSNEAIEALKMMKKMKEELNAESIFRSSDDISLTQLLNEKKGNFLFIKYWYLSSITGLNITALPGRVEGVSGSAIGGPNLGISTYIDDRKLKSALIALQYITSKKIQKDLIINNQLFSGISDLYDDPEVCAAINCSLLKSVQLTARPTNKTKDYNGYSEKFRNYIYEYLYGDKSPKEVLKNIDDITRFYHLPISNESTPIGTIIFVTFIFLSIIMLLSLTFLIIDKYKPFFIFLSNDLWIFIIIGSILTMSTCLTVLGEMTTLKCQLQVLLLSVGFTLSIIPVFYKLIVNFPERNDISQFINKKKYLFIFLFLLYDILLNSLPFDSAFILDEKLVDHGQNFKMCRITKYGKLLLGLLLAIKISTIICILFFIFVEWNIENIRSDIRFLSAAIYMDIVSIGVLLLASFIDINNYIVFYSIPAFIFILFALTNYSLLYAYRIFKAHNMENNNNLYTDSFEKNNSSNDNIYYYNSTGKLSSFPNNNINYFGNSSDISMPNDMLNYHYRKNNNVLFRLSSSYTNIQPEYNQSQNMLTNNFV
;
A
#
# COMPACT_ATOMS: atom_id res chain seq x y z
N MET A 1 34.83 -10.17 19.72
CA MET A 1 34.54 -10.82 21.01
C MET A 1 33.06 -11.21 21.11
N TYR A 2 32.12 -10.26 21.17
CA TYR A 2 30.68 -10.58 21.24
C TYR A 2 29.97 -10.68 19.87
N GLU A 3 30.51 -10.02 18.84
CA GLU A 3 29.88 -9.92 17.52
C GLU A 3 29.72 -11.26 16.80
N SER A 4 30.68 -12.17 16.95
CA SER A 4 30.64 -13.52 16.37
C SER A 4 29.68 -14.48 17.09
N GLY A 5 29.13 -14.08 18.24
CA GLY A 5 28.29 -14.91 19.09
C GLY A 5 26.84 -14.46 19.15
N ILE A 6 26.11 -15.04 20.10
CA ILE A 6 24.65 -14.84 20.28
C ILE A 6 24.28 -13.40 20.67
N ALA A 7 25.22 -12.64 21.23
CA ALA A 7 25.01 -11.24 21.62
C ALA A 7 24.65 -10.36 20.42
N SER A 8 25.14 -10.68 19.21
CA SER A 8 24.74 -9.99 17.99
C SER A 8 23.26 -10.17 17.64
N GLN A 9 22.63 -11.24 18.14
CA GLN A 9 21.22 -11.54 17.92
C GLN A 9 20.32 -10.97 19.04
N SER A 10 20.83 -10.86 20.27
CA SER A 10 20.03 -10.45 21.44
C SER A 10 20.26 -9.02 21.91
N CYS A 11 21.40 -8.40 21.58
CA CYS A 11 21.81 -7.09 22.10
C CYS A 11 21.94 -6.00 21.04
N VAL A 12 21.52 -6.30 19.80
CA VAL A 12 21.55 -5.38 18.67
C VAL A 12 20.13 -4.98 18.30
N TYR A 13 19.87 -3.68 18.29
CA TYR A 13 18.63 -3.11 17.78
C TYR A 13 18.86 -2.54 16.38
N LYS A 14 17.78 -2.14 15.69
CA LYS A 14 17.73 -1.59 14.33
C LYS A 14 19.02 -0.87 13.87
N ASP A 15 19.37 -1.05 12.59
CA ASP A 15 20.58 -0.47 11.97
C ASP A 15 21.91 -0.96 12.59
N LYS A 16 21.91 -2.21 13.09
CA LYS A 16 23.08 -2.84 13.73
C LYS A 16 23.61 -2.07 14.96
N LYS A 17 22.75 -1.32 15.65
CA LYS A 17 23.12 -0.55 16.84
C LYS A 17 23.13 -1.45 18.07
N TRP A 18 24.30 -1.59 18.71
CA TRP A 18 24.41 -2.24 20.02
C TRP A 18 23.70 -1.41 21.09
N VAL A 19 22.76 -2.03 21.80
CA VAL A 19 21.99 -1.39 22.88
C VAL A 19 22.37 -1.93 24.27
N GLY A 20 23.20 -2.97 24.31
CA GLY A 20 23.77 -3.52 25.53
C GLY A 20 24.75 -4.65 25.24
N LEU A 21 25.23 -5.29 26.29
CA LEU A 21 26.06 -6.49 26.24
C LEU A 21 25.60 -7.47 27.33
N PRO A 22 25.68 -8.79 27.11
CA PRO A 22 25.22 -9.76 28.08
C PRO A 22 26.14 -9.82 29.30
N ILE A 23 25.55 -9.83 30.49
CA ILE A 23 26.27 -10.13 31.74
C ILE A 23 26.41 -11.64 31.89
N THR A 24 25.29 -12.35 31.72
CA THR A 24 25.19 -13.80 31.65
C THR A 24 24.12 -14.19 30.63
N ILE A 25 24.20 -15.40 30.10
CA ILE A 25 23.18 -15.98 29.21
C ILE A 25 22.48 -17.13 29.91
N ASP A 26 21.19 -17.29 29.63
CA ASP A 26 20.40 -18.46 30.04
C ASP A 26 19.99 -19.26 28.81
N PHE A 27 19.80 -20.56 28.99
CA PHE A 27 19.37 -21.48 27.93
C PHE A 27 18.60 -22.65 28.51
N SER A 28 17.69 -23.19 27.73
CA SER A 28 16.95 -24.41 28.00
C SER A 28 17.77 -25.67 27.74
N VAL A 29 17.53 -26.70 28.54
CA VAL A 29 18.14 -28.05 28.44
C VAL A 29 17.09 -29.13 28.65
N LEU A 30 17.45 -30.38 28.30
CA LEU A 30 16.69 -31.57 28.63
C LEU A 30 17.26 -32.22 29.91
N TYR A 31 16.49 -32.20 30.98
CA TYR A 31 16.77 -33.00 32.18
C TYR A 31 16.23 -34.41 32.00
N SER A 32 17.06 -35.40 32.28
CA SER A 32 16.71 -36.81 32.17
C SER A 32 16.94 -37.53 33.50
N ASN A 33 15.95 -38.28 33.95
CA ASN A 33 16.00 -38.98 35.23
C ASN A 33 16.82 -40.28 35.14
N PRO A 34 18.01 -40.37 35.76
CA PRO A 34 18.89 -41.53 35.63
C PRO A 34 18.28 -42.81 36.23
N VAL A 35 17.31 -42.71 37.14
CA VAL A 35 16.64 -43.87 37.74
C VAL A 35 15.86 -44.62 36.67
N PHE A 36 15.04 -43.92 35.89
CA PHE A 36 14.26 -44.53 34.81
C PHE A 36 15.13 -44.95 33.62
N LEU A 37 16.15 -44.14 33.28
CA LEU A 37 17.09 -44.51 32.22
C LEU A 37 17.79 -45.84 32.52
N LYS A 38 18.30 -46.02 33.75
CA LYS A 38 18.95 -47.28 34.16
C LYS A 38 17.96 -48.44 34.27
N LYS A 39 16.77 -48.19 34.84
CA LYS A 39 15.71 -49.21 35.01
C LYS A 39 15.29 -49.85 33.68
N TYR A 40 15.30 -49.07 32.60
CA TYR A 40 14.85 -49.49 31.28
C TYR A 40 15.97 -49.62 30.25
N ASN A 41 17.24 -49.45 30.66
CA ASN A 41 18.42 -49.48 29.79
C ASN A 41 18.32 -48.53 28.57
N ILE A 42 17.92 -47.28 28.83
CA ILE A 42 17.65 -46.27 27.80
C ILE A 42 18.83 -45.31 27.66
N THR A 43 19.23 -45.05 26.41
CA THR A 43 20.11 -43.94 26.05
C THR A 43 19.30 -42.66 25.85
N ILE A 44 19.86 -41.51 26.22
CA ILE A 44 19.15 -40.23 26.10
C ILE A 44 18.90 -39.93 24.61
N PRO A 45 17.64 -39.71 24.20
CA PRO A 45 17.29 -39.53 22.79
C PRO A 45 17.83 -38.20 22.24
N LYS A 46 18.38 -38.25 21.02
CA LYS A 46 18.93 -37.07 20.32
C LYS A 46 17.96 -36.47 19.29
N THR A 47 16.86 -37.17 19.00
CA THR A 47 15.83 -36.72 18.05
C THR A 47 14.45 -36.72 18.70
N TRP A 48 13.56 -35.87 18.19
CA TRP A 48 12.19 -35.78 18.69
C TRP A 48 11.42 -37.11 18.55
N ASP A 49 11.56 -37.82 17.43
CA ASP A 49 10.97 -39.16 17.28
C ASP A 49 11.57 -40.17 18.26
N GLY A 50 12.88 -40.11 18.50
CA GLY A 50 13.55 -40.93 19.52
C GLY A 50 13.00 -40.65 20.93
N LEU A 51 12.75 -39.38 21.25
CA LEU A 51 12.16 -38.97 22.52
C LEU A 51 10.72 -39.48 22.65
N LEU A 52 9.90 -39.32 21.61
CA LEU A 52 8.52 -39.80 21.60
C LEU A 52 8.46 -41.32 21.81
N ASN A 53 9.23 -42.09 21.04
CA ASN A 53 9.25 -43.55 21.13
C ASN A 53 9.69 -44.04 22.52
N THR A 54 10.70 -43.38 23.08
CA THR A 54 11.19 -43.66 24.43
C THR A 54 10.12 -43.36 25.49
N CYS A 55 9.47 -42.19 25.38
CA CYS A 55 8.41 -41.79 26.31
C CYS A 55 7.25 -42.78 26.28
N LYS A 56 6.81 -43.21 25.09
CA LYS A 56 5.73 -44.22 24.94
C LYS A 56 6.09 -45.53 25.62
N TYR A 57 7.29 -46.05 25.32
CA TYR A 57 7.76 -47.30 25.91
C TYR A 57 7.76 -47.25 27.44
N VAL A 58 8.34 -46.21 28.04
CA VAL A 58 8.40 -46.06 29.50
C VAL A 58 7.00 -45.84 30.09
N MET A 59 6.17 -45.02 29.43
CA MET A 59 4.81 -44.73 29.87
C MET A 59 3.98 -46.02 29.99
N GLU A 60 4.01 -46.88 28.97
CA GLU A 60 3.29 -48.15 28.95
C GLU A 60 3.80 -49.11 30.03
N LYS A 61 5.13 -49.23 30.19
CA LYS A 61 5.75 -50.11 31.20
C LYS A 61 5.50 -49.64 32.64
N GLU A 62 5.48 -48.34 32.89
CA GLU A 62 5.22 -47.79 34.22
C GLU A 62 3.72 -47.89 34.57
N ARG A 63 2.84 -47.61 33.61
CA ARG A 63 1.39 -47.74 33.80
C ARG A 63 0.98 -49.18 34.06
N SER A 64 1.56 -50.16 33.37
CA SER A 64 1.28 -51.59 33.62
C SER A 64 1.77 -52.07 35.00
N LYS A 65 2.74 -51.37 35.59
CA LYS A 65 3.23 -51.57 36.96
C LYS A 65 2.52 -50.70 38.00
N GLY A 66 1.44 -50.01 37.62
CA GLY A 66 0.62 -49.19 38.52
C GLY A 66 1.06 -47.73 38.69
N ASN A 67 2.19 -47.30 38.11
CA ASN A 67 2.63 -45.91 38.15
C ASN A 67 1.94 -45.08 37.06
N LYS A 68 0.71 -44.64 37.36
CA LYS A 68 -0.13 -43.87 36.43
C LYS A 68 0.25 -42.38 36.34
N ASN A 69 0.99 -41.87 37.33
CA ASN A 69 1.27 -40.44 37.50
C ASN A 69 2.67 -40.04 37.01
N ILE A 70 3.37 -40.92 36.27
CA ILE A 70 4.68 -40.59 35.71
C ILE A 70 4.57 -39.48 34.65
N ILE A 71 5.41 -38.45 34.78
CA ILE A 71 5.61 -37.43 33.76
C ILE A 71 6.68 -37.93 32.79
N VAL A 72 6.29 -38.56 31.69
CA VAL A 72 7.28 -39.05 30.73
C VAL A 72 7.98 -37.94 29.96
N TYR A 73 7.27 -36.84 29.69
CA TYR A 73 7.83 -35.63 29.12
C TYR A 73 7.01 -34.40 29.50
N ASN A 74 7.67 -33.30 29.86
CA ASN A 74 7.07 -31.97 29.88
C ASN A 74 7.85 -31.01 28.98
N GLY A 75 7.18 -30.51 27.93
CA GLY A 75 7.72 -29.54 26.98
C GLY A 75 7.41 -28.08 27.29
N LEU A 76 6.59 -27.78 28.33
CA LEU A 76 6.17 -26.42 28.72
C LEU A 76 5.50 -25.62 27.59
N PHE A 77 4.31 -26.04 27.14
CA PHE A 77 3.47 -25.33 26.18
C PHE A 77 2.32 -24.59 26.87
N ASN A 78 2.63 -23.89 27.97
CA ASN A 78 1.65 -23.18 28.78
C ASN A 78 1.40 -21.75 28.26
N SER A 79 0.38 -21.07 28.80
CA SER A 79 -0.05 -19.74 28.32
C SER A 79 0.92 -18.58 28.64
N TYR A 80 2.02 -18.84 29.35
CA TYR A 80 3.00 -17.82 29.73
C TYR A 80 4.12 -17.69 28.67
N GLU A 81 5.04 -16.74 28.87
CA GLU A 81 6.15 -16.45 27.94
C GLU A 81 7.07 -17.66 27.69
N VAL A 82 7.23 -18.53 28.69
CA VAL A 82 7.97 -19.80 28.54
C VAL A 82 7.37 -20.71 27.47
N GLY A 83 6.04 -20.65 27.27
CA GLY A 83 5.36 -21.31 26.16
C GLY A 83 5.85 -20.82 24.82
N THR A 84 6.00 -19.50 24.63
CA THR A 84 6.62 -18.92 23.43
C THR A 84 8.04 -19.46 23.24
N CYS A 85 8.87 -19.48 24.29
CA CYS A 85 10.22 -20.02 24.22
C CYS A 85 10.21 -21.48 23.72
N SER A 86 9.41 -22.35 24.33
CA SER A 86 9.31 -23.76 23.96
C SER A 86 8.84 -23.97 22.53
N LEU A 87 7.79 -23.26 22.10
CA LEU A 87 7.28 -23.35 20.73
C LEU A 87 8.34 -22.89 19.72
N TYR A 88 9.06 -21.81 20.03
CA TYR A 88 10.12 -21.27 19.18
C TYR A 88 11.32 -22.22 19.08
N GLU A 89 11.70 -22.87 20.18
CA GLU A 89 12.75 -23.89 20.23
C GLU A 89 12.42 -25.10 19.38
N TYR A 90 11.18 -25.59 19.44
CA TYR A 90 10.73 -26.68 18.58
C TYR A 90 10.85 -26.31 17.10
N ILE A 91 10.35 -25.15 16.68
CA ILE A 91 10.45 -24.71 15.28
C ILE A 91 11.93 -24.58 14.88
N PHE A 92 12.77 -23.97 15.73
CA PHE A 92 14.20 -23.83 15.46
C PHE A 92 14.93 -25.17 15.37
N SER A 93 14.51 -26.18 16.13
CA SER A 93 15.11 -27.52 16.11
C SER A 93 14.74 -28.36 14.88
N TYR A 94 13.83 -27.87 14.02
CA TYR A 94 13.38 -28.53 12.79
C TYR A 94 14.17 -28.17 11.53
N ARG A 95 15.28 -27.44 11.72
CA ARG A 95 16.27 -27.14 10.69
C ARG A 95 16.93 -28.42 10.14
N ASN A 96 17.39 -28.33 8.90
CA ASN A 96 18.05 -29.45 8.21
C ASN A 96 19.51 -29.65 8.66
N SER A 97 20.14 -28.65 9.27
CA SER A 97 21.49 -28.70 9.86
C SER A 97 21.65 -27.70 11.00
N SER A 98 22.71 -27.83 11.80
CA SER A 98 23.03 -26.94 12.93
C SER A 98 23.26 -25.49 12.52
N ASP A 99 23.75 -25.29 11.29
CA ASP A 99 24.18 -23.99 10.77
C ASP A 99 23.09 -23.30 9.94
N ALA A 100 22.00 -24.01 9.64
CA ALA A 100 20.86 -23.44 8.93
C ALA A 100 20.21 -22.31 9.76
N PRO A 101 19.63 -21.28 9.11
CA PRO A 101 18.92 -20.22 9.82
C PRO A 101 17.61 -20.74 10.43
N PHE A 102 16.99 -19.93 11.30
CA PHE A 102 15.64 -20.20 11.78
C PHE A 102 14.69 -20.42 10.58
N PRO A 103 13.87 -21.50 10.56
CA PRO A 103 12.99 -21.77 9.43
C PRO A 103 12.01 -20.62 9.17
N GLU A 104 11.75 -20.31 7.90
CA GLU A 104 10.66 -19.37 7.58
C GLU A 104 9.36 -19.86 8.22
N ILE A 105 8.58 -18.95 8.80
CA ILE A 105 7.46 -19.36 9.66
C ILE A 105 6.39 -20.13 8.89
N THR A 106 6.26 -19.91 7.58
CA THR A 106 5.34 -20.61 6.68
C THR A 106 5.96 -21.81 5.95
N SER A 107 7.20 -22.19 6.29
CA SER A 107 7.92 -23.30 5.64
C SER A 107 7.34 -24.68 5.99
N ASN A 108 7.72 -25.69 5.20
CA ASN A 108 7.41 -27.08 5.52
C ASN A 108 8.08 -27.53 6.83
N GLU A 109 9.29 -27.06 7.13
CA GLU A 109 9.99 -27.32 8.38
C GLU A 109 9.18 -26.86 9.60
N ALA A 110 8.61 -25.64 9.55
CA ALA A 110 7.74 -25.13 10.61
C ALA A 110 6.44 -25.94 10.73
N ILE A 111 5.84 -26.35 9.60
CA ILE A 111 4.65 -27.23 9.59
C ILE A 111 4.95 -28.56 10.27
N GLU A 112 6.08 -29.20 9.94
CA GLU A 112 6.48 -30.48 10.53
C GLU A 112 6.81 -30.35 12.02
N ALA A 113 7.38 -29.21 12.46
CA ALA A 113 7.59 -28.94 13.88
C ALA A 113 6.28 -28.91 14.67
N LEU A 114 5.27 -28.20 14.15
CA LEU A 114 3.94 -28.15 14.76
C LEU A 114 3.29 -29.54 14.79
N LYS A 115 3.35 -30.28 13.68
CA LYS A 115 2.83 -31.66 13.62
C LYS A 115 3.45 -32.56 14.68
N MET A 116 4.77 -32.45 14.89
CA MET A 116 5.44 -33.24 15.94
C MET A 116 4.98 -32.83 17.35
N MET A 117 4.80 -31.54 17.62
CA MET A 117 4.25 -31.08 18.90
C MET A 117 2.85 -31.67 19.15
N LYS A 118 1.98 -31.67 18.12
CA LYS A 118 0.63 -32.27 18.22
C LYS A 118 0.69 -33.78 18.41
N LYS A 119 1.54 -34.48 17.63
CA LYS A 119 1.80 -35.92 17.74
C LYS A 119 2.28 -36.29 19.15
N MET A 120 3.22 -35.54 19.73
CA MET A 120 3.67 -35.75 21.11
C MET A 120 2.54 -35.55 22.12
N LYS A 121 1.76 -34.48 21.97
CA LYS A 121 0.63 -34.19 22.86
C LYS A 121 -0.37 -35.34 22.88
N GLU A 122 -0.73 -35.85 21.70
CA GLU A 122 -1.73 -36.90 21.52
C GLU A 122 -1.21 -38.27 21.97
N GLU A 123 -0.05 -38.71 21.46
CA GLU A 123 0.47 -40.06 21.74
C GLU A 123 0.95 -40.25 23.19
N LEU A 124 1.32 -39.17 23.89
CA LEU A 124 1.73 -39.21 25.30
C LEU A 124 0.57 -38.87 26.26
N ASN A 125 -0.61 -38.53 25.74
CA ASN A 125 -1.72 -37.97 26.52
C ASN A 125 -1.26 -36.80 27.43
N ALA A 126 -0.48 -35.88 26.84
CA ALA A 126 0.30 -34.88 27.56
C ALA A 126 -0.36 -33.49 27.62
N GLU A 127 -1.63 -33.37 27.26
CA GLU A 127 -2.32 -32.07 27.20
C GLU A 127 -2.27 -31.29 28.52
N SER A 128 -2.59 -31.96 29.64
CA SER A 128 -2.59 -31.34 30.98
C SER A 128 -1.18 -30.93 31.41
N ILE A 129 -0.18 -31.82 31.24
CA ILE A 129 1.19 -31.53 31.66
C ILE A 129 1.85 -30.45 30.78
N PHE A 130 1.57 -30.43 29.48
CA PHE A 130 2.10 -29.39 28.60
C PHE A 130 1.54 -28.00 28.93
N ARG A 131 0.31 -27.91 29.45
CA ARG A 131 -0.30 -26.65 29.89
C ARG A 131 0.04 -26.28 31.34
N SER A 132 0.77 -27.12 32.07
CA SER A 132 1.10 -26.88 33.47
C SER A 132 2.01 -25.66 33.67
N SER A 133 1.94 -25.04 34.85
CA SER A 133 2.87 -24.00 35.23
C SER A 133 4.28 -24.55 35.44
N ASP A 134 5.26 -23.66 35.31
CA ASP A 134 6.68 -23.96 35.48
C ASP A 134 7.00 -24.54 36.86
N ASP A 135 6.20 -24.21 37.88
CA ASP A 135 6.31 -24.71 39.24
C ASP A 135 6.21 -26.24 39.31
N ILE A 136 5.39 -26.85 38.44
CA ILE A 136 5.26 -28.32 38.41
C ILE A 136 6.57 -28.95 37.94
N SER A 137 7.17 -28.42 36.87
CA SER A 137 8.48 -28.87 36.40
C SER A 137 9.56 -28.64 37.44
N LEU A 138 9.60 -27.44 38.03
CA LEU A 138 10.61 -27.10 39.03
C LEU A 138 10.49 -27.99 40.28
N THR A 139 9.27 -28.27 40.74
CA THR A 139 9.01 -29.18 41.88
C THR A 139 9.53 -30.59 41.61
N GLN A 140 9.36 -31.11 40.39
CA GLN A 140 9.88 -32.43 40.03
C GLN A 140 11.41 -32.43 39.97
N LEU A 141 12.01 -31.36 39.44
CA LEU A 141 13.46 -31.23 39.29
C LEU A 141 14.20 -31.05 40.62
N LEU A 142 13.59 -30.33 41.58
CA LEU A 142 14.17 -30.09 42.91
C LEU A 142 13.88 -31.21 43.92
N ASN A 143 13.15 -32.25 43.51
CA ASN A 143 12.80 -33.35 44.41
C ASN A 143 14.04 -34.19 44.74
N GLU A 144 14.43 -34.21 46.01
CA GLU A 144 15.60 -34.96 46.52
C GLU A 144 15.54 -36.48 46.21
N LYS A 145 14.35 -37.04 46.06
CA LYS A 145 14.12 -38.45 45.68
C LYS A 145 14.10 -38.66 44.16
N LYS A 146 14.61 -37.69 43.40
CA LYS A 146 14.71 -37.69 41.93
C LYS A 146 13.39 -37.64 41.16
N GLY A 147 12.27 -37.24 41.80
CA GLY A 147 10.98 -36.98 41.16
C GLY A 147 10.35 -38.19 40.41
N ASN A 148 9.09 -38.05 39.97
CA ASN A 148 8.39 -39.08 39.17
C ASN A 148 8.27 -38.64 37.71
N PHE A 149 9.41 -38.40 37.06
CA PHE A 149 9.49 -37.98 35.67
C PHE A 149 10.61 -38.71 34.92
N LEU A 150 10.48 -38.82 33.60
CA LEU A 150 11.54 -39.32 32.72
C LEU A 150 12.33 -38.17 32.09
N PHE A 151 11.65 -37.27 31.37
CA PHE A 151 12.26 -36.09 30.75
C PHE A 151 11.51 -34.81 31.10
N ILE A 152 12.24 -33.73 31.39
CA ILE A 152 11.69 -32.39 31.57
C ILE A 152 12.55 -31.41 30.79
N LYS A 153 11.93 -30.61 29.92
CA LYS A 153 12.54 -29.41 29.35
C LYS A 153 12.43 -28.28 30.37
N TYR A 154 13.55 -27.65 30.71
CA TYR A 154 13.57 -26.48 31.60
C TYR A 154 14.83 -25.65 31.38
N TRP A 155 14.86 -24.43 31.93
CA TRP A 155 16.08 -23.61 31.98
C TRP A 155 17.20 -24.35 32.72
N TYR A 156 18.44 -24.15 32.30
CA TYR A 156 19.59 -24.66 33.04
C TYR A 156 19.66 -24.01 34.43
N LEU A 157 19.74 -24.82 35.47
CA LEU A 157 19.92 -24.37 36.86
C LEU A 157 21.09 -25.14 37.48
N SER A 158 22.13 -24.41 37.89
CA SER A 158 23.32 -25.00 38.51
C SER A 158 23.02 -25.71 39.83
N SER A 159 21.93 -25.34 40.52
CA SER A 159 21.49 -25.96 41.78
C SER A 159 20.94 -27.38 41.61
N ILE A 160 20.55 -27.79 40.40
CA ILE A 160 20.01 -29.13 40.15
C ILE A 160 21.16 -30.12 39.96
N THR A 161 21.31 -31.06 40.89
CA THR A 161 22.36 -32.09 40.84
C THR A 161 21.78 -33.50 40.75
N GLY A 162 22.58 -34.45 40.24
CA GLY A 162 22.21 -35.87 40.19
C GLY A 162 21.22 -36.27 39.09
N LEU A 163 20.87 -35.35 38.18
CA LEU A 163 20.15 -35.60 36.93
C LEU A 163 21.12 -35.54 35.74
N ASN A 164 20.77 -36.23 34.66
CA ASN A 164 21.50 -36.10 33.41
C ASN A 164 20.98 -34.86 32.65
N ILE A 165 21.88 -34.03 32.14
CA ILE A 165 21.55 -32.80 31.43
C ILE A 165 22.13 -32.88 30.02
N THR A 166 21.29 -32.64 29.01
CA THR A 166 21.66 -32.67 27.59
C THR A 166 21.01 -31.51 26.83
N ALA A 167 21.49 -31.20 25.63
CA ALA A 167 20.78 -30.31 24.73
C ALA A 167 19.40 -30.88 24.36
N LEU A 168 18.46 -30.00 23.98
CA LEU A 168 17.17 -30.45 23.47
C LEU A 168 17.37 -31.24 22.15
N PRO A 169 16.59 -32.30 21.91
CA PRO A 169 16.68 -33.04 20.66
C PRO A 169 16.22 -32.18 19.47
N GLY A 170 16.59 -32.60 18.26
CA GLY A 170 16.16 -31.96 17.03
C GLY A 170 15.40 -32.90 16.10
N ARG A 171 15.09 -32.41 14.90
CA ARG A 171 14.54 -33.24 13.82
C ARG A 171 15.50 -34.36 13.42
N VAL A 172 16.80 -34.04 13.34
CA VAL A 172 17.88 -34.98 13.05
C VAL A 172 18.96 -34.88 14.11
N GLU A 173 19.76 -35.93 14.27
CA GLU A 173 20.86 -35.95 15.23
C GLU A 173 21.86 -34.81 14.93
N GLY A 174 22.32 -34.14 15.98
CA GLY A 174 23.23 -32.99 15.87
C GLY A 174 22.53 -31.64 15.66
N VAL A 175 21.20 -31.62 15.44
CA VAL A 175 20.40 -30.39 15.46
C VAL A 175 19.73 -30.25 16.84
N SER A 176 19.72 -29.02 17.37
CA SER A 176 19.05 -28.67 18.62
C SER A 176 18.43 -27.27 18.50
N GLY A 177 17.74 -26.85 19.55
CA GLY A 177 17.27 -25.47 19.67
C GLY A 177 16.99 -25.07 21.11
N SER A 178 17.50 -23.91 21.51
CA SER A 178 17.34 -23.38 22.86
C SER A 178 17.19 -21.86 22.81
N ALA A 179 16.10 -21.33 23.35
CA ALA A 179 15.86 -19.90 23.40
C ALA A 179 16.85 -19.27 24.37
N ILE A 180 17.44 -18.14 23.99
CA ILE A 180 18.32 -17.39 24.88
C ILE A 180 17.52 -16.52 25.87
N GLY A 181 17.94 -16.60 27.13
CA GLY A 181 17.56 -15.67 28.20
C GLY A 181 18.79 -14.95 28.77
N GLY A 182 18.66 -14.46 30.00
CA GLY A 182 19.74 -13.78 30.72
C GLY A 182 19.68 -12.24 30.65
N PRO A 183 20.25 -11.56 31.67
CA PRO A 183 20.30 -10.12 31.76
C PRO A 183 21.41 -9.50 30.90
N ASN A 184 21.08 -8.35 30.31
CA ASN A 184 22.02 -7.50 29.57
C ASN A 184 22.28 -6.20 30.32
N LEU A 185 23.47 -5.61 30.10
CA LEU A 185 23.86 -4.29 30.61
C LEU A 185 23.84 -3.27 29.47
N GLY A 186 23.09 -2.19 29.63
CA GLY A 186 23.02 -1.06 28.71
C GLY A 186 23.32 0.26 29.41
N ILE A 187 23.70 1.27 28.63
CA ILE A 187 23.90 2.64 29.13
C ILE A 187 22.69 3.47 28.74
N SER A 188 22.10 4.16 29.74
CA SER A 188 20.96 5.05 29.52
C SER A 188 21.30 6.15 28.52
N THR A 189 20.41 6.42 27.58
CA THR A 189 20.53 7.55 26.64
C THR A 189 20.43 8.92 27.32
N TYR A 190 20.04 8.95 28.60
CA TYR A 190 19.91 10.16 29.42
C TYR A 190 21.09 10.40 30.37
N ILE A 191 22.18 9.63 30.24
CA ILE A 191 23.37 9.83 31.06
C ILE A 191 24.01 11.20 30.79
N ASP A 192 24.47 11.88 31.84
CA ASP A 192 25.25 13.12 31.71
C ASP A 192 26.55 12.84 30.96
N ASP A 193 26.90 13.70 29.99
CA ASP A 193 28.08 13.54 29.13
C ASP A 193 29.38 13.39 29.94
N ARG A 194 29.47 14.03 31.11
CA ARG A 194 30.64 13.93 32.00
C ARG A 194 30.79 12.53 32.60
N LYS A 195 29.69 11.77 32.72
CA LYS A 195 29.66 10.41 33.28
C LYS A 195 29.72 9.33 32.20
N LEU A 196 29.43 9.66 30.94
CA LEU A 196 29.40 8.70 29.84
C LEU A 196 30.72 7.92 29.71
N LYS A 197 31.87 8.61 29.78
CA LYS A 197 33.18 7.96 29.70
C LYS A 197 33.40 6.93 30.82
N SER A 198 33.04 7.27 32.05
CA SER A 198 33.18 6.37 33.20
C SER A 198 32.23 5.17 33.11
N ALA A 199 30.99 5.38 32.64
CA ALA A 199 30.04 4.30 32.41
C ALA A 199 30.51 3.35 31.32
N LEU A 200 31.11 3.86 30.24
CA LEU A 200 31.72 3.05 29.18
C LEU A 200 32.89 2.20 29.71
N ILE A 201 33.75 2.77 30.55
CA ILE A 201 34.85 2.04 31.19
C ILE A 201 34.29 0.91 32.08
N ALA A 202 33.27 1.21 32.89
CA ALA A 202 32.63 0.20 33.75
C ALA A 202 31.99 -0.93 32.93
N LEU A 203 31.25 -0.59 31.87
CA LEU A 203 30.66 -1.56 30.94
C LEU A 203 31.75 -2.45 30.33
N GLN A 204 32.80 -1.85 29.76
CA GLN A 204 33.92 -2.58 29.16
C GLN A 204 34.61 -3.52 30.14
N TYR A 205 34.80 -3.09 31.39
CA TYR A 205 35.40 -3.91 32.43
C TYR A 205 34.52 -5.11 32.78
N ILE A 206 33.24 -4.88 33.09
CA ILE A 206 32.26 -5.91 33.49
C ILE A 206 32.09 -6.96 32.38
N THR A 207 32.09 -6.54 31.13
CA THR A 207 31.89 -7.42 29.97
C THR A 207 33.22 -7.82 29.32
N SER A 208 34.36 -7.64 30.00
CA SER A 208 35.66 -8.06 29.47
C SER A 208 35.78 -9.59 29.51
N LYS A 209 36.56 -10.16 28.58
CA LYS A 209 36.83 -11.62 28.53
C LYS A 209 37.35 -12.16 29.87
N LYS A 210 38.20 -11.39 30.56
CA LYS A 210 38.75 -11.75 31.87
C LYS A 210 37.66 -11.86 32.93
N ILE A 211 36.85 -10.81 33.10
CA ILE A 211 35.79 -10.82 34.11
C ILE A 211 34.72 -11.87 33.79
N GLN A 212 34.37 -12.04 32.53
CA GLN A 212 33.43 -13.08 32.10
C GLN A 212 33.98 -14.49 32.37
N LYS A 213 35.28 -14.73 32.16
CA LYS A 213 35.95 -15.99 32.55
C LYS A 213 35.87 -16.21 34.07
N ASP A 214 36.19 -15.18 34.85
CA ASP A 214 36.14 -15.24 36.32
C ASP A 214 34.71 -15.54 36.83
N LEU A 215 33.68 -14.96 36.21
CA LEU A 215 32.27 -15.23 36.54
C LEU A 215 31.85 -16.67 36.21
N ILE A 216 32.32 -17.23 35.09
CA ILE A 216 32.04 -18.64 34.78
C ILE A 216 32.67 -19.55 35.84
N ILE A 217 33.96 -19.36 36.13
CA ILE A 217 34.72 -20.26 37.01
C ILE A 217 34.22 -20.19 38.45
N ASN A 218 33.99 -18.97 38.97
CA ASN A 218 33.70 -18.78 40.39
C ASN A 218 32.21 -18.78 40.71
N ASN A 219 31.34 -18.47 39.75
CA ASN A 219 29.90 -18.29 39.98
C ASN A 219 29.02 -19.17 39.07
N GLN A 220 29.61 -19.92 38.13
CA GLN A 220 28.88 -20.73 37.15
C GLN A 220 27.86 -19.90 36.34
N LEU A 221 28.19 -18.64 36.07
CA LEU A 221 27.41 -17.75 35.20
C LEU A 221 27.94 -17.84 33.77
N PHE A 222 27.08 -18.15 32.81
CA PHE A 222 27.48 -18.41 31.43
C PHE A 222 27.73 -17.14 30.64
N SER A 223 28.82 -17.08 29.88
CA SER A 223 29.14 -15.91 29.06
C SER A 223 28.52 -15.96 27.67
N GLY A 224 28.20 -14.78 27.13
CA GLY A 224 27.89 -14.61 25.70
C GLY A 224 29.12 -14.67 24.78
N ILE A 225 30.33 -14.88 25.31
CA ILE A 225 31.58 -14.98 24.54
C ILE A 225 31.86 -16.45 24.24
N SER A 226 31.67 -16.87 22.98
CA SER A 226 31.86 -18.26 22.53
C SER A 226 33.24 -18.81 22.84
N ASP A 227 34.29 -18.02 22.61
CA ASP A 227 35.69 -18.45 22.72
C ASP A 227 36.10 -18.84 24.16
N LEU A 228 35.31 -18.46 25.17
CA LEU A 228 35.56 -18.89 26.55
C LEU A 228 35.28 -20.38 26.75
N TYR A 229 34.46 -20.99 25.89
CA TYR A 229 34.14 -22.41 25.97
C TYR A 229 35.19 -23.32 25.30
N ASP A 230 36.24 -22.74 24.74
CA ASP A 230 37.45 -23.45 24.28
C ASP A 230 38.59 -23.37 25.30
N ASP A 231 38.43 -22.59 26.37
CA ASP A 231 39.45 -22.42 27.41
C ASP A 231 39.47 -23.62 28.38
N PRO A 232 40.61 -24.32 28.54
CA PRO A 232 40.71 -25.49 29.40
C PRO A 232 40.35 -25.23 30.87
N GLU A 233 40.64 -24.04 31.40
CA GLU A 233 40.30 -23.70 32.79
C GLU A 233 38.79 -23.52 32.97
N VAL A 234 38.13 -22.92 31.97
CA VAL A 234 36.66 -22.81 31.95
C VAL A 234 36.03 -24.20 31.87
N CYS A 235 36.54 -25.06 30.99
CA CYS A 235 36.00 -26.41 30.81
C CYS A 235 36.32 -27.39 31.94
N ALA A 236 37.26 -27.04 32.83
CA ALA A 236 37.45 -27.73 34.09
C ALA A 236 36.37 -27.35 35.13
N ALA A 237 35.85 -26.11 35.08
CA ALA A 237 34.84 -25.61 36.02
C ALA A 237 33.40 -25.95 35.60
N ILE A 238 33.12 -26.02 34.29
CA ILE A 238 31.78 -26.26 33.73
C ILE A 238 31.80 -27.26 32.58
N ASN A 239 30.63 -27.83 32.26
CA ASN A 239 30.50 -28.74 31.12
C ASN A 239 30.44 -27.98 29.78
N CYS A 240 31.60 -27.64 29.23
CA CYS A 240 31.71 -27.01 27.91
C CYS A 240 31.12 -27.86 26.78
N SER A 241 31.17 -29.20 26.89
CA SER A 241 30.60 -30.09 25.88
C SER A 241 29.09 -29.91 25.75
N LEU A 242 28.40 -29.77 26.89
CA LEU A 242 26.98 -29.41 26.92
C LEU A 242 26.74 -28.07 26.23
N LEU A 243 27.48 -27.03 26.60
CA LEU A 243 27.27 -25.69 26.03
C LEU A 243 27.51 -25.64 24.52
N LYS A 244 28.54 -26.34 24.03
CA LYS A 244 28.80 -26.46 22.59
C LYS A 244 27.72 -27.24 21.85
N SER A 245 27.03 -28.16 22.53
CA SER A 245 25.92 -28.92 21.95
C SER A 245 24.59 -28.15 21.92
N VAL A 246 24.43 -27.14 22.79
CA VAL A 246 23.21 -26.31 22.85
C VAL A 246 23.26 -25.25 21.75
N GLN A 247 22.31 -25.34 20.82
CA GLN A 247 22.19 -24.37 19.73
C GLN A 247 21.22 -23.26 20.12
N LEU A 248 21.76 -22.06 20.35
CA LEU A 248 21.00 -20.92 20.84
C LEU A 248 20.26 -20.19 19.72
N THR A 249 19.06 -19.68 20.03
CA THR A 249 18.27 -18.81 19.16
C THR A 249 17.73 -17.61 19.91
N ALA A 250 17.82 -16.42 19.30
CA ALA A 250 17.18 -15.22 19.83
C ALA A 250 15.68 -15.23 19.56
N ARG A 251 14.90 -14.82 20.57
CA ARG A 251 13.48 -14.53 20.39
C ARG A 251 13.32 -13.32 19.46
N PRO A 252 12.22 -13.22 18.69
CA PRO A 252 12.01 -12.16 17.71
C PRO A 252 11.58 -10.82 18.35
N THR A 253 12.34 -10.34 19.34
CA THR A 253 12.03 -9.15 20.15
C THR A 253 12.05 -7.84 19.39
N ASN A 254 12.67 -7.82 18.21
CA ASN A 254 12.77 -6.65 17.34
C ASN A 254 11.79 -6.65 16.15
N LYS A 255 10.98 -7.71 15.98
CA LYS A 255 10.03 -7.81 14.85
C LYS A 255 8.88 -6.82 14.95
N THR A 256 8.44 -6.50 16.17
CA THR A 256 7.37 -5.54 16.45
C THR A 256 7.82 -4.53 17.50
N LYS A 257 7.13 -3.39 17.58
CA LYS A 257 7.33 -2.45 18.71
C LYS A 257 6.79 -3.02 20.02
N ASP A 258 5.70 -3.78 19.94
CA ASP A 258 5.09 -4.48 21.06
C ASP A 258 5.41 -5.98 20.96
N TYR A 259 6.53 -6.38 21.58
CA TYR A 259 6.93 -7.77 21.65
C TYR A 259 5.94 -8.62 22.46
N ASN A 260 5.38 -8.07 23.54
CA ASN A 260 4.48 -8.81 24.41
C ASN A 260 3.20 -9.22 23.65
N GLY A 261 2.60 -8.28 22.92
CA GLY A 261 1.47 -8.56 22.04
C GLY A 261 1.82 -9.52 20.90
N TYR A 262 3.02 -9.42 20.31
CA TYR A 262 3.48 -10.40 19.31
C TYR A 262 3.59 -11.80 19.90
N SER A 263 4.29 -11.93 21.04
CA SER A 263 4.52 -13.21 21.72
C SER A 263 3.20 -13.88 22.10
N GLU A 264 2.22 -13.09 22.56
CA GLU A 264 0.88 -13.58 22.89
C GLU A 264 0.13 -14.10 21.68
N LYS A 265 0.06 -13.33 20.60
CA LYS A 265 -0.58 -13.77 19.36
C LYS A 265 0.13 -15.01 18.79
N PHE A 266 1.46 -15.01 18.80
CA PHE A 266 2.27 -16.14 18.33
C PHE A 266 1.90 -17.45 19.03
N ARG A 267 1.92 -17.48 20.38
CA ARG A 267 1.60 -18.71 21.12
C ARG A 267 0.13 -19.09 20.99
N ASN A 268 -0.78 -18.11 21.03
CA ASN A 268 -2.22 -18.37 20.89
C ASN A 268 -2.57 -18.97 19.53
N TYR A 269 -2.01 -18.46 18.42
CA TYR A 269 -2.21 -19.06 17.10
C TYR A 269 -1.72 -20.51 17.04
N ILE A 270 -0.55 -20.83 17.60
CA ILE A 270 -0.09 -22.22 17.66
C ILE A 270 -1.02 -23.08 18.53
N TYR A 271 -1.58 -22.54 19.60
CA TYR A 271 -2.56 -23.23 20.46
C TYR A 271 -3.89 -23.51 19.78
N GLU A 272 -4.33 -22.67 18.84
CA GLU A 272 -5.50 -22.97 18.00
C GLU A 272 -5.29 -24.24 17.14
N TYR A 273 -4.06 -24.61 16.83
CA TYR A 273 -3.71 -25.88 16.17
C TYR A 273 -3.49 -27.02 17.17
N LEU A 274 -2.72 -26.79 18.25
CA LEU A 274 -2.37 -27.83 19.21
C LEU A 274 -3.57 -28.29 20.04
N TYR A 275 -4.50 -27.39 20.34
CA TYR A 275 -5.64 -27.64 21.22
C TYR A 275 -6.99 -27.31 20.59
N GLY A 276 -7.00 -26.84 19.35
CA GLY A 276 -8.21 -26.65 18.55
C GLY A 276 -8.11 -27.39 17.21
N ASP A 277 -8.94 -26.95 16.28
CA ASP A 277 -9.19 -27.64 15.00
C ASP A 277 -8.61 -26.92 13.79
N LYS A 278 -7.86 -25.82 13.99
CA LYS A 278 -7.22 -25.13 12.86
C LYS A 278 -6.13 -25.98 12.23
N SER A 279 -5.77 -25.67 10.99
CA SER A 279 -4.66 -26.34 10.30
C SER A 279 -3.30 -25.67 10.63
N PRO A 280 -2.16 -26.40 10.57
CA PRO A 280 -0.85 -25.81 10.85
C PRO A 280 -0.51 -24.71 9.82
N LYS A 281 -0.95 -24.87 8.56
CA LYS A 281 -0.75 -23.89 7.50
C LYS A 281 -1.50 -22.58 7.77
N GLU A 282 -2.72 -22.68 8.28
CA GLU A 282 -3.53 -21.51 8.65
C GLU A 282 -2.92 -20.74 9.81
N VAL A 283 -2.55 -21.43 10.90
CA VAL A 283 -2.00 -20.73 12.08
C VAL A 283 -0.63 -20.11 11.81
N LEU A 284 0.23 -20.76 11.02
CA LEU A 284 1.52 -20.21 10.63
C LEU A 284 1.37 -19.01 9.70
N LYS A 285 0.36 -19.02 8.82
CA LYS A 285 0.00 -17.83 8.02
C LYS A 285 -0.47 -16.69 8.91
N ASN A 286 -1.33 -16.95 9.89
CA ASN A 286 -1.79 -15.92 10.83
C ASN A 286 -0.61 -15.31 11.63
N ILE A 287 0.42 -16.10 11.93
CA ILE A 287 1.65 -15.62 12.58
C ILE A 287 2.47 -14.72 11.63
N ASP A 288 2.59 -15.10 10.36
CA ASP A 288 3.23 -14.26 9.32
C ASP A 288 2.51 -12.90 9.19
N ASP A 289 1.17 -12.94 9.18
CA ASP A 289 0.28 -11.79 9.07
C ASP A 289 0.46 -10.76 10.20
N ILE A 290 0.93 -11.17 11.39
CA ILE A 290 1.22 -10.23 12.49
C ILE A 290 2.22 -9.14 12.06
N THR A 291 3.18 -9.48 11.21
CA THR A 291 4.29 -8.59 10.82
C THR A 291 4.32 -8.24 9.34
N ARG A 292 3.63 -9.00 8.50
CA ARG A 292 3.63 -8.81 7.05
C ARG A 292 2.75 -7.64 6.63
N PHE A 293 3.29 -6.79 5.75
CA PHE A 293 2.55 -5.71 5.11
C PHE A 293 2.15 -6.10 3.68
N TYR A 294 0.85 -6.07 3.43
CA TYR A 294 0.23 -6.42 2.16
C TYR A 294 0.04 -5.21 1.25
N HIS A 295 0.08 -5.47 -0.05
CA HIS A 295 -0.15 -4.51 -1.12
C HIS A 295 -0.83 -5.21 -2.29
N LEU A 296 -1.43 -4.46 -3.21
CA LEU A 296 -1.99 -5.04 -4.45
C LEU A 296 -0.85 -5.39 -5.42
N PRO A 297 -0.56 -6.67 -5.69
CA PRO A 297 0.48 -7.03 -6.65
C PRO A 297 0.04 -6.68 -8.08
N ILE A 298 1.01 -6.39 -8.95
CA ILE A 298 0.75 -6.19 -10.39
C ILE A 298 0.52 -7.54 -11.09
N SER A 299 1.17 -8.60 -10.59
CA SER A 299 1.06 -9.99 -11.03
C SER A 299 0.01 -10.76 -10.20
N ASN A 300 -0.51 -11.85 -10.75
CA ASN A 300 -1.52 -12.73 -10.12
C ASN A 300 -0.98 -13.58 -8.95
N GLU A 301 -0.09 -13.05 -8.12
CA GLU A 301 0.53 -13.82 -7.02
C GLU A 301 -0.44 -14.13 -5.87
N SER A 302 -1.37 -13.21 -5.58
CA SER A 302 -2.33 -13.37 -4.48
C SER A 302 -3.76 -12.97 -4.82
N THR A 303 -3.95 -12.02 -5.73
CA THR A 303 -5.26 -11.55 -6.17
C THR A 303 -5.20 -11.06 -7.62
N PRO A 304 -6.23 -11.32 -8.45
CA PRO A 304 -6.24 -10.85 -9.84
C PRO A 304 -6.55 -9.35 -9.97
N ILE A 305 -6.94 -8.68 -8.88
CA ILE A 305 -7.46 -7.31 -8.92
C ILE A 305 -6.42 -6.31 -9.44
N GLY A 306 -5.16 -6.42 -9.02
CA GLY A 306 -4.11 -5.51 -9.51
C GLY A 306 -3.82 -5.70 -11.00
N THR A 307 -3.78 -6.95 -11.47
CA THR A 307 -3.67 -7.28 -12.90
C THR A 307 -4.84 -6.72 -13.70
N ILE A 308 -6.07 -6.85 -13.19
CA ILE A 308 -7.27 -6.31 -13.83
C ILE A 308 -7.15 -4.79 -13.98
N ILE A 309 -6.80 -4.07 -12.90
CA ILE A 309 -6.61 -2.61 -12.93
C ILE A 309 -5.57 -2.23 -13.99
N PHE A 310 -4.43 -2.92 -14.02
CA PHE A 310 -3.34 -2.65 -14.96
C PHE A 310 -3.76 -2.88 -16.42
N VAL A 311 -4.39 -4.03 -16.73
CA VAL A 311 -4.86 -4.35 -18.08
C VAL A 311 -5.95 -3.39 -18.53
N THR A 312 -6.89 -3.04 -17.65
CA THR A 312 -7.94 -2.05 -17.94
C THR A 312 -7.33 -0.68 -18.26
N PHE A 313 -6.33 -0.23 -17.49
CA PHE A 313 -5.63 1.03 -17.79
C PHE A 313 -4.99 1.02 -19.18
N ILE A 314 -4.26 -0.04 -19.55
CA ILE A 314 -3.60 -0.15 -20.86
C ILE A 314 -4.62 -0.15 -21.99
N PHE A 315 -5.66 -0.99 -21.88
CA PHE A 315 -6.70 -1.12 -22.88
C PHE A 315 -7.42 0.22 -23.14
N LEU A 316 -7.86 0.90 -22.07
CA LEU A 316 -8.54 2.18 -22.19
C LEU A 316 -7.62 3.29 -22.71
N SER A 317 -6.35 3.32 -22.30
CA SER A 317 -5.37 4.30 -22.80
C SER A 317 -5.14 4.14 -24.30
N ILE A 318 -5.04 2.90 -24.80
CA ILE A 318 -4.91 2.62 -26.24
C ILE A 318 -6.14 3.14 -26.99
N ILE A 319 -7.35 2.87 -26.48
CA ILE A 319 -8.59 3.38 -27.09
C ILE A 319 -8.58 4.91 -27.16
N MET A 320 -8.25 5.58 -26.06
CA MET A 320 -8.19 7.04 -25.99
C MET A 320 -7.16 7.61 -26.98
N LEU A 321 -5.97 7.01 -27.09
CA LEU A 321 -4.94 7.44 -28.03
C LEU A 321 -5.33 7.20 -29.50
N LEU A 322 -5.87 6.02 -29.83
CA LEU A 322 -6.34 5.72 -31.18
C LEU A 322 -7.49 6.66 -31.61
N SER A 323 -8.30 7.11 -30.66
CA SER A 323 -9.41 8.04 -30.92
C SER A 323 -8.94 9.42 -31.43
N LEU A 324 -7.67 9.79 -31.24
CA LEU A 324 -7.10 11.05 -31.77
C LEU A 324 -7.06 11.09 -33.30
N THR A 325 -7.07 9.93 -33.96
CA THR A 325 -7.11 9.85 -35.44
C THR A 325 -8.36 10.53 -36.01
N PHE A 326 -9.48 10.54 -35.28
CA PHE A 326 -10.73 11.20 -35.68
C PHE A 326 -10.62 12.74 -35.77
N LEU A 327 -9.60 13.37 -35.18
CA LEU A 327 -9.36 14.82 -35.35
C LEU A 327 -8.91 15.20 -36.76
N ILE A 328 -8.39 14.23 -37.52
CA ILE A 328 -7.77 14.46 -38.83
C ILE A 328 -8.73 14.07 -39.96
N ILE A 329 -9.66 13.13 -39.71
CA ILE A 329 -10.61 12.62 -40.71
C ILE A 329 -11.66 13.69 -41.04
N ASP A 330 -11.79 14.06 -42.32
CA ASP A 330 -12.66 15.15 -42.79
C ASP A 330 -14.11 15.03 -42.34
N LYS A 331 -14.64 13.80 -42.34
CA LYS A 331 -15.99 13.47 -41.86
C LYS A 331 -16.27 13.96 -40.44
N TYR A 332 -15.26 13.93 -39.56
CA TYR A 332 -15.41 14.22 -38.14
C TYR A 332 -15.04 15.66 -37.78
N LYS A 333 -14.24 16.35 -38.61
CA LYS A 333 -13.78 17.74 -38.37
C LYS A 333 -14.89 18.72 -37.95
N PRO A 334 -16.10 18.73 -38.55
CA PRO A 334 -17.15 19.67 -38.16
C PRO A 334 -17.57 19.58 -36.69
N PHE A 335 -17.43 18.39 -36.09
CA PHE A 335 -17.82 18.14 -34.70
C PHE A 335 -16.76 18.54 -33.68
N PHE A 336 -15.55 18.89 -34.14
CA PHE A 336 -14.42 19.29 -33.29
C PHE A 336 -14.06 20.78 -33.39
N ILE A 337 -14.82 21.59 -34.15
CA ILE A 337 -14.56 23.04 -34.38
C ILE A 337 -14.46 23.87 -33.08
N PHE A 338 -15.07 23.40 -31.99
CA PHE A 338 -15.07 24.09 -30.71
C PHE A 338 -13.66 24.39 -30.18
N LEU A 339 -12.71 23.46 -30.31
CA LEU A 339 -11.30 23.64 -29.93
C LEU A 339 -10.37 23.33 -31.10
N SER A 340 -9.15 23.85 -31.06
CA SER A 340 -8.11 23.44 -32.01
C SER A 340 -7.58 22.04 -31.67
N ASN A 341 -7.06 21.31 -32.67
CA ASN A 341 -6.66 19.90 -32.52
C ASN A 341 -5.64 19.67 -31.38
N ASP A 342 -4.71 20.59 -31.16
CA ASP A 342 -3.75 20.57 -30.06
C ASP A 342 -4.42 20.61 -28.68
N LEU A 343 -5.50 21.38 -28.53
CA LEU A 343 -6.25 21.48 -27.28
C LEU A 343 -7.07 20.20 -27.03
N TRP A 344 -7.59 19.56 -28.07
CA TRP A 344 -8.22 18.24 -27.93
C TRP A 344 -7.22 17.16 -27.51
N ILE A 345 -5.99 17.21 -28.03
CA ILE A 345 -4.90 16.32 -27.61
C ILE A 345 -4.60 16.52 -26.11
N PHE A 346 -4.54 17.76 -25.62
CA PHE A 346 -4.37 18.02 -24.18
C PHE A 346 -5.48 17.39 -23.33
N ILE A 347 -6.73 17.46 -23.77
CA ILE A 347 -7.85 16.85 -23.05
C ILE A 347 -7.68 15.33 -22.92
N ILE A 348 -7.31 14.65 -24.02
CA ILE A 348 -7.04 13.21 -24.01
C ILE A 348 -5.86 12.84 -23.12
N ILE A 349 -4.75 13.57 -23.23
CA ILE A 349 -3.58 13.36 -22.36
C ILE A 349 -3.96 13.59 -20.89
N GLY A 350 -4.75 14.61 -20.59
CA GLY A 350 -5.26 14.89 -19.25
C GLY A 350 -6.12 13.76 -18.67
N SER A 351 -7.01 13.18 -19.50
CA SER A 351 -7.80 12.02 -19.09
C SER A 351 -6.93 10.79 -18.83
N ILE A 352 -5.95 10.51 -19.68
CA ILE A 352 -5.00 9.38 -19.49
C ILE A 352 -4.16 9.60 -18.22
N LEU A 353 -3.66 10.82 -17.98
CA LEU A 353 -2.90 11.14 -16.77
C LEU A 353 -3.76 11.00 -15.51
N THR A 354 -5.00 11.49 -15.54
CA THR A 354 -5.96 11.30 -14.45
C THR A 354 -6.18 9.80 -14.17
N MET A 355 -6.38 9.00 -15.23
CA MET A 355 -6.55 7.55 -15.12
C MET A 355 -5.30 6.87 -14.56
N SER A 356 -4.10 7.31 -14.96
CA SER A 356 -2.82 6.72 -14.54
C SER A 356 -2.58 6.84 -13.02
N THR A 357 -3.32 7.69 -12.33
CA THR A 357 -3.39 7.73 -10.85
C THR A 357 -3.75 6.36 -10.26
N CYS A 358 -4.53 5.52 -10.96
CA CYS A 358 -4.83 4.16 -10.49
C CYS A 358 -3.60 3.26 -10.39
N LEU A 359 -2.50 3.57 -11.09
CA LEU A 359 -1.27 2.80 -11.03
C LEU A 359 -0.47 3.05 -9.74
N THR A 360 -0.69 4.20 -9.09
CA THR A 360 0.05 4.54 -7.86
C THR A 360 -0.38 3.70 -6.65
N VAL A 361 -1.53 3.00 -6.74
CA VAL A 361 -2.01 2.08 -5.70
C VAL A 361 -1.50 0.65 -5.88
N LEU A 362 -0.85 0.34 -7.01
CA LEU A 362 -0.31 -0.98 -7.32
C LEU A 362 1.12 -1.12 -6.79
N GLY A 363 1.48 -2.32 -6.32
CA GLY A 363 2.78 -2.62 -5.70
C GLY A 363 2.94 -1.97 -4.31
N GLU A 364 4.15 -2.02 -3.77
CA GLU A 364 4.43 -1.46 -2.45
C GLU A 364 4.16 0.06 -2.38
N MET A 365 3.52 0.50 -1.30
CA MET A 365 3.24 1.92 -1.07
C MET A 365 4.50 2.66 -0.61
N THR A 366 4.82 3.76 -1.28
CA THR A 366 5.98 4.61 -1.00
C THR A 366 5.56 6.08 -0.90
N THR A 367 6.37 6.90 -0.21
CA THR A 367 6.14 8.35 -0.16
C THR A 367 6.08 8.98 -1.55
N LEU A 368 6.90 8.49 -2.49
CA LEU A 368 6.89 8.93 -3.89
C LEU A 368 5.54 8.63 -4.56
N LYS A 369 4.97 7.44 -4.35
CA LYS A 369 3.64 7.10 -4.90
C LYS A 369 2.53 7.98 -4.32
N CYS A 370 2.60 8.30 -3.03
CA CYS A 370 1.66 9.24 -2.41
C CYS A 370 1.73 10.64 -3.06
N GLN A 371 2.93 11.16 -3.33
CA GLN A 371 3.13 12.43 -4.02
C GLN A 371 2.67 12.37 -5.48
N LEU A 372 3.07 11.31 -6.19
CA LEU A 372 2.73 11.09 -7.59
C LEU A 372 1.20 11.01 -7.78
N GLN A 373 0.48 10.42 -6.82
CA GLN A 373 -0.97 10.33 -6.86
C GLN A 373 -1.63 11.72 -6.94
N VAL A 374 -1.18 12.68 -6.12
CA VAL A 374 -1.72 14.05 -6.14
C VAL A 374 -1.28 14.80 -7.39
N LEU A 375 -0.01 14.62 -7.81
CA LEU A 375 0.52 15.26 -9.01
C LEU A 375 -0.25 14.83 -10.27
N LEU A 376 -0.39 13.52 -10.50
CA LEU A 376 -1.08 12.97 -11.67
C LEU A 376 -2.54 13.41 -11.74
N LEU A 377 -3.24 13.37 -10.60
CA LEU A 377 -4.62 13.81 -10.51
C LEU A 377 -4.77 15.32 -10.79
N SER A 378 -3.89 16.15 -10.22
CA SER A 378 -3.97 17.62 -10.39
C SER A 378 -3.63 18.05 -11.82
N VAL A 379 -2.51 17.54 -12.36
CA VAL A 379 -2.05 17.87 -13.72
C VAL A 379 -3.01 17.30 -14.77
N GLY A 380 -3.51 16.07 -14.55
CA GLY A 380 -4.51 15.44 -15.41
C GLY A 380 -5.78 16.27 -15.51
N PHE A 381 -6.34 16.68 -14.36
CA PHE A 381 -7.51 17.56 -14.31
C PHE A 381 -7.27 18.89 -15.04
N THR A 382 -6.11 19.53 -14.84
CA THR A 382 -5.75 20.79 -15.51
C THR A 382 -5.73 20.65 -17.03
N LEU A 383 -5.08 19.59 -17.53
CA LEU A 383 -5.01 19.34 -18.98
C LEU A 383 -6.37 19.01 -19.58
N SER A 384 -7.28 18.39 -18.82
CA SER A 384 -8.65 18.11 -19.27
C SER A 384 -9.55 19.35 -19.28
N ILE A 385 -9.43 20.24 -18.30
CA ILE A 385 -10.43 21.30 -18.07
C ILE A 385 -9.98 22.68 -18.56
N ILE A 386 -8.70 23.04 -18.42
CA ILE A 386 -8.22 24.39 -18.79
C ILE A 386 -8.34 24.69 -20.30
N PRO A 387 -8.15 23.75 -21.24
CA PRO A 387 -8.39 24.04 -22.65
C PRO A 387 -9.82 24.49 -22.95
N VAL A 388 -10.80 23.94 -22.24
CA VAL A 388 -12.20 24.35 -22.37
C VAL A 388 -12.43 25.70 -21.69
N PHE A 389 -11.86 25.91 -20.50
CA PHE A 389 -11.95 27.18 -19.80
C PHE A 389 -11.40 28.35 -20.63
N TYR A 390 -10.23 28.13 -21.26
CA TYR A 390 -9.65 29.05 -22.24
C TYR A 390 -10.67 29.43 -23.32
N LYS A 391 -11.36 28.44 -23.90
CA LYS A 391 -12.29 28.68 -25.01
C LYS A 391 -13.53 29.45 -24.61
N LEU A 392 -14.07 29.19 -23.42
CA LEU A 392 -15.17 29.96 -22.84
C LEU A 392 -14.78 31.44 -22.68
N ILE A 393 -13.61 31.72 -22.10
CA ILE A 393 -13.14 33.10 -21.96
C ILE A 393 -13.03 33.81 -23.32
N VAL A 394 -12.53 33.12 -24.36
CA VAL A 394 -12.40 33.69 -25.71
C VAL A 394 -13.76 33.91 -26.40
N ASN A 395 -14.76 33.07 -26.09
CA ASN A 395 -16.10 33.15 -26.67
C ASN A 395 -17.02 34.16 -26.00
N PHE A 396 -16.54 34.85 -24.96
CA PHE A 396 -17.35 35.79 -24.19
C PHE A 396 -18.12 36.76 -25.12
N PRO A 397 -19.42 37.02 -24.88
CA PRO A 397 -20.27 37.74 -25.82
C PRO A 397 -19.86 39.18 -26.16
N GLU A 398 -19.00 39.77 -25.32
CA GLU A 398 -18.44 41.11 -25.51
C GLU A 398 -16.93 41.11 -25.72
N ARG A 399 -16.47 42.07 -26.51
CA ARG A 399 -15.05 42.31 -26.66
C ARG A 399 -14.50 42.91 -25.37
N ASN A 400 -13.58 42.20 -24.73
CA ASN A 400 -12.82 42.68 -23.60
C ASN A 400 -11.33 42.37 -23.81
N ASP A 401 -10.47 43.16 -23.16
CA ASP A 401 -9.01 43.07 -23.35
C ASP A 401 -8.44 41.74 -22.84
N ILE A 402 -9.06 41.14 -21.83
CA ILE A 402 -8.65 39.88 -21.22
C ILE A 402 -8.83 38.71 -22.22
N SER A 403 -10.01 38.59 -22.83
CA SER A 403 -10.32 37.59 -23.86
C SER A 403 -9.41 37.74 -25.08
N GLN A 404 -9.10 38.97 -25.49
CA GLN A 404 -8.16 39.21 -26.61
C GLN A 404 -6.71 38.83 -26.25
N PHE A 405 -6.26 39.18 -25.05
CA PHE A 405 -4.93 38.82 -24.56
C PHE A 405 -4.76 37.30 -24.47
N ILE A 406 -5.73 36.62 -23.86
CA ILE A 406 -5.73 35.15 -23.71
C ILE A 406 -5.76 34.47 -25.08
N ASN A 407 -6.60 34.93 -26.02
CA ASN A 407 -6.66 34.37 -27.38
C ASN A 407 -5.30 34.45 -28.11
N LYS A 408 -4.56 35.56 -27.95
CA LYS A 408 -3.22 35.73 -28.53
C LYS A 408 -2.14 34.87 -27.85
N LYS A 409 -2.35 34.50 -26.58
CA LYS A 409 -1.37 33.82 -25.72
C LYS A 409 -1.89 32.51 -25.13
N LYS A 410 -2.62 31.71 -25.93
CA LYS A 410 -3.30 30.47 -25.48
C LYS A 410 -2.41 29.49 -24.71
N TYR A 411 -1.19 29.24 -25.19
CA TYR A 411 -0.28 28.28 -24.53
C TYR A 411 0.27 28.80 -23.21
N LEU A 412 0.51 30.12 -23.13
CA LEU A 412 0.95 30.75 -21.89
C LEU A 412 -0.13 30.63 -20.80
N PHE A 413 -1.40 30.83 -21.17
CA PHE A 413 -2.52 30.66 -20.24
C PHE A 413 -2.57 29.25 -19.66
N ILE A 414 -2.53 28.21 -20.49
CA ILE A 414 -2.54 26.80 -20.03
C ILE A 414 -1.28 26.49 -19.20
N PHE A 415 -0.13 26.95 -19.66
CA PHE A 415 1.15 26.73 -18.98
C PHE A 415 1.17 27.31 -17.56
N LEU A 416 0.55 28.47 -17.31
CA LEU A 416 0.50 29.06 -15.96
C LEU A 416 -0.23 28.17 -14.96
N PHE A 417 -1.33 27.53 -15.35
CA PHE A 417 -2.05 26.58 -14.48
C PHE A 417 -1.23 25.30 -14.22
N LEU A 418 -0.55 24.78 -15.25
CA LEU A 418 0.32 23.61 -15.10
C LEU A 418 1.55 23.91 -14.24
N LEU A 419 2.15 25.10 -14.43
CA LEU A 419 3.27 25.56 -13.62
C LEU A 419 2.87 25.66 -12.15
N TYR A 420 1.67 26.17 -11.85
CA TYR A 420 1.14 26.19 -10.49
C TYR A 420 1.02 24.79 -9.88
N ASP A 421 0.47 23.82 -10.63
CA ASP A 421 0.40 22.43 -10.17
C ASP A 421 1.78 21.84 -9.88
N ILE A 422 2.73 22.04 -10.79
CA ILE A 422 4.09 21.52 -10.65
C ILE A 422 4.79 22.18 -9.46
N LEU A 423 4.69 23.50 -9.29
CA LEU A 423 5.32 24.22 -8.19
C LEU A 423 4.78 23.73 -6.83
N LEU A 424 3.46 23.63 -6.67
CA LEU A 424 2.88 23.17 -5.40
C LEU A 424 3.21 21.70 -5.08
N ASN A 425 3.41 20.86 -6.10
CA ASN A 425 3.82 19.47 -5.90
C ASN A 425 5.35 19.30 -5.75
N SER A 426 6.16 20.29 -6.14
CA SER A 426 7.64 20.22 -6.12
C SER A 426 8.31 21.02 -5.00
N LEU A 427 7.58 21.91 -4.28
CA LEU A 427 8.13 22.72 -3.18
C LEU A 427 8.67 21.85 -2.03
N PRO A 428 9.99 21.79 -1.80
CA PRO A 428 10.59 20.92 -0.80
C PRO A 428 11.01 21.72 0.44
N PHE A 429 10.33 21.50 1.57
CA PHE A 429 10.85 21.86 2.91
C PHE A 429 10.62 20.73 3.92
N ASP A 430 9.53 19.97 3.78
CA ASP A 430 9.25 18.70 4.47
C ASP A 430 8.43 17.79 3.54
N SER A 431 8.46 16.47 3.74
CA SER A 431 7.62 15.57 2.94
C SER A 431 6.13 15.83 3.25
N ALA A 432 5.35 16.19 2.24
CA ALA A 432 3.90 16.40 2.36
C ALA A 432 3.16 15.14 2.85
N PHE A 433 3.76 13.97 2.62
CA PHE A 433 3.23 12.65 2.99
C PHE A 433 4.24 11.90 3.84
N ILE A 434 3.73 11.10 4.77
CA ILE A 434 4.47 10.12 5.57
C ILE A 434 3.74 8.78 5.41
N LEU A 435 4.50 7.69 5.36
CA LEU A 435 3.92 6.34 5.39
C LEU A 435 3.46 6.02 6.80
N ASP A 436 2.19 5.64 6.93
CA ASP A 436 1.62 5.12 8.17
C ASP A 436 1.34 3.63 8.04
N GLU A 437 1.42 2.91 9.15
CA GLU A 437 1.24 1.46 9.21
C GLU A 437 -0.15 1.17 9.78
N LYS A 438 -1.04 0.56 8.98
CA LYS A 438 -2.31 0.05 9.49
C LYS A 438 -2.13 -1.35 10.02
N LEU A 439 -2.19 -1.50 11.34
CA LEU A 439 -2.20 -2.79 12.00
C LEU A 439 -3.64 -3.26 12.12
N VAL A 440 -3.97 -4.41 11.52
CA VAL A 440 -5.33 -4.97 11.52
C VAL A 440 -5.34 -6.17 12.46
N ASP A 441 -6.18 -6.11 13.50
CA ASP A 441 -6.29 -7.21 14.43
C ASP A 441 -6.89 -8.45 13.76
N HIS A 442 -6.25 -9.60 13.95
CA HIS A 442 -6.57 -10.86 13.25
C HIS A 442 -6.70 -10.73 11.72
N GLY A 443 -5.95 -9.80 11.10
CA GLY A 443 -6.02 -9.53 9.68
C GLY A 443 -4.68 -9.17 9.05
N GLN A 444 -4.75 -8.63 7.84
CA GLN A 444 -3.60 -8.33 7.00
C GLN A 444 -3.22 -6.85 7.13
N ASN A 445 -2.02 -6.57 7.62
CA ASN A 445 -1.53 -5.19 7.76
C ASN A 445 -1.23 -4.58 6.39
N PHE A 446 -1.33 -3.26 6.25
CA PHE A 446 -0.95 -2.56 5.03
C PHE A 446 -0.50 -1.13 5.32
N LYS A 447 0.20 -0.51 4.37
CA LYS A 447 0.71 0.86 4.50
C LYS A 447 -0.26 1.85 3.88
N MET A 448 -0.39 3.03 4.46
CA MET A 448 -1.21 4.11 3.92
C MET A 448 -0.47 5.44 3.88
N CYS A 449 -0.92 6.34 3.01
CA CYS A 449 -0.39 7.70 2.94
C CYS A 449 -1.05 8.58 4.00
N ARG A 450 -0.28 9.05 4.98
CA ARG A 450 -0.74 10.05 5.94
C ARG A 450 -0.23 11.43 5.54
N ILE A 451 -1.17 12.37 5.43
CA ILE A 451 -0.88 13.76 5.04
C ILE A 451 -0.38 14.54 6.27
N THR A 452 0.76 15.23 6.13
CA THR A 452 1.30 16.09 7.19
C THR A 452 0.52 17.41 7.29
N LYS A 453 0.75 18.21 8.35
CA LYS A 453 0.12 19.55 8.46
C LYS A 453 0.46 20.43 7.25
N TYR A 454 1.71 20.39 6.80
CA TYR A 454 2.17 21.06 5.58
C TYR A 454 1.50 20.48 4.33
N GLY A 455 1.43 19.15 4.21
CA GLY A 455 0.73 18.50 3.10
C GLY A 455 -0.74 18.89 2.99
N LYS A 456 -1.44 19.09 4.14
CA LYS A 456 -2.83 19.56 4.15
C LYS A 456 -2.95 20.99 3.60
N LEU A 457 -2.01 21.88 3.93
CA LEU A 457 -1.97 23.23 3.38
C LEU A 457 -1.78 23.20 1.85
N LEU A 458 -0.80 22.43 1.37
CA LEU A 458 -0.53 22.28 -0.06
C LEU A 458 -1.74 21.70 -0.81
N LEU A 459 -2.33 20.62 -0.29
CA LEU A 459 -3.52 20.01 -0.88
C LEU A 459 -4.71 20.98 -0.86
N GLY A 460 -4.87 21.76 0.21
CA GLY A 460 -5.89 22.80 0.31
C GLY A 460 -5.73 23.89 -0.75
N LEU A 461 -4.50 24.37 -0.99
CA LEU A 461 -4.20 25.36 -2.04
C LEU A 461 -4.43 24.80 -3.45
N LEU A 462 -4.10 23.53 -3.68
CA LEU A 462 -4.41 22.83 -4.93
C LEU A 462 -5.93 22.71 -5.15
N LEU A 463 -6.67 22.27 -4.14
CA LEU A 463 -8.14 22.15 -4.24
C LEU A 463 -8.82 23.51 -4.42
N ALA A 464 -8.34 24.56 -3.73
CA ALA A 464 -8.89 25.90 -3.84
C ALA A 464 -8.83 26.45 -5.28
N ILE A 465 -7.69 26.28 -5.97
CA ILE A 465 -7.58 26.73 -7.37
C ILE A 465 -8.48 25.93 -8.30
N LYS A 466 -8.66 24.62 -8.07
CA LYS A 466 -9.56 23.79 -8.89
C LYS A 466 -11.02 24.17 -8.69
N ILE A 467 -11.44 24.36 -7.44
CA ILE A 467 -12.79 24.80 -7.10
C ILE A 467 -13.06 26.18 -7.71
N SER A 468 -12.12 27.13 -7.59
CA SER A 468 -12.25 28.44 -8.22
C SER A 468 -12.38 28.34 -9.74
N THR A 469 -11.60 27.46 -10.38
CA THR A 469 -11.66 27.21 -11.82
C THR A 469 -13.03 26.66 -12.23
N ILE A 470 -13.55 25.67 -11.49
CA ILE A 470 -14.88 25.10 -11.72
C ILE A 470 -15.97 26.16 -11.59
N ILE A 471 -15.92 27.01 -10.56
CA ILE A 471 -16.89 28.10 -10.37
C ILE A 471 -16.85 29.08 -11.55
N CYS A 472 -15.65 29.47 -12.01
CA CYS A 472 -15.52 30.33 -13.19
C CYS A 472 -16.10 29.68 -14.44
N ILE A 473 -15.85 28.38 -14.66
CA ILE A 473 -16.41 27.65 -15.81
C ILE A 473 -17.93 27.61 -15.74
N LEU A 474 -18.52 27.29 -14.58
CA LEU A 474 -19.97 27.30 -14.39
C LEU A 474 -20.59 28.68 -14.68
N PHE A 475 -19.91 29.76 -14.28
CA PHE A 475 -20.32 31.12 -14.63
C PHE A 475 -20.32 31.35 -16.15
N PHE A 476 -19.26 30.97 -16.86
CA PHE A 476 -19.22 31.14 -18.32
C PHE A 476 -20.22 30.23 -19.04
N ILE A 477 -20.44 29.00 -18.57
CA ILE A 477 -21.49 28.09 -19.07
C ILE A 477 -22.86 28.75 -18.95
N PHE A 478 -23.15 29.41 -17.82
CA PHE A 478 -24.39 30.14 -17.63
C PHE A 478 -24.49 31.29 -18.64
N VAL A 479 -23.45 32.10 -18.79
CA VAL A 479 -23.45 33.24 -19.74
C VAL A 479 -23.63 32.80 -21.19
N GLU A 480 -23.03 31.69 -21.60
CA GLU A 480 -22.99 31.20 -22.98
C GLU A 480 -24.11 30.19 -23.33
N TRP A 481 -25.03 29.93 -22.41
CA TRP A 481 -25.97 28.80 -22.46
C TRP A 481 -26.81 28.70 -23.75
N ASN A 482 -27.30 29.84 -24.28
CA ASN A 482 -28.24 29.85 -25.41
C ASN A 482 -27.60 30.11 -26.78
N ILE A 483 -26.28 30.29 -26.86
CA ILE A 483 -25.56 30.55 -28.12
C ILE A 483 -25.67 29.35 -29.06
N GLU A 484 -26.30 29.50 -30.23
CA GLU A 484 -26.71 28.38 -31.09
C GLU A 484 -25.54 27.52 -31.57
N ASN A 485 -24.42 28.15 -31.97
CA ASN A 485 -23.26 27.45 -32.53
C ASN A 485 -22.53 26.54 -31.54
N ILE A 486 -22.62 26.80 -30.23
CA ILE A 486 -21.89 26.06 -29.17
C ILE A 486 -22.81 25.40 -28.15
N ARG A 487 -24.14 25.51 -28.31
CA ARG A 487 -25.14 25.02 -27.35
C ARG A 487 -24.94 23.55 -26.97
N SER A 488 -24.62 22.70 -27.95
CA SER A 488 -24.34 21.28 -27.70
C SER A 488 -23.10 21.11 -26.83
N ASP A 489 -22.04 21.89 -27.09
CA ASP A 489 -20.76 21.80 -26.38
C ASP A 489 -20.92 22.25 -24.94
N ILE A 490 -21.63 23.35 -24.70
CA ILE A 490 -21.90 23.90 -23.36
C ILE A 490 -22.68 22.89 -22.50
N ARG A 491 -23.67 22.18 -23.08
CA ARG A 491 -24.45 21.17 -22.33
C ARG A 491 -23.61 19.97 -21.92
N PHE A 492 -22.81 19.40 -22.83
CA PHE A 492 -21.93 18.26 -22.50
C PHE A 492 -20.81 18.67 -21.54
N LEU A 493 -20.28 19.88 -21.69
CA LEU A 493 -19.34 20.46 -20.73
C LEU A 493 -19.96 20.60 -19.34
N SER A 494 -21.20 21.11 -19.24
CA SER A 494 -21.88 21.21 -17.94
C SER A 494 -22.04 19.84 -17.27
N ALA A 495 -22.37 18.81 -18.06
CA ALA A 495 -22.46 17.44 -17.56
C ALA A 495 -21.09 16.93 -17.08
N ALA A 496 -20.00 17.22 -17.80
CA ALA A 496 -18.65 16.84 -17.39
C ALA A 496 -18.27 17.50 -16.05
N ILE A 497 -18.49 18.80 -15.91
CA ILE A 497 -18.21 19.52 -14.66
C ILE A 497 -19.03 18.99 -13.49
N TYR A 498 -20.31 18.64 -13.68
CA TYR A 498 -21.10 18.02 -12.63
C TYR A 498 -20.56 16.64 -12.23
N MET A 499 -20.15 15.82 -13.21
CA MET A 499 -19.52 14.53 -12.92
C MET A 499 -18.20 14.70 -12.18
N ASP A 500 -17.39 15.71 -12.51
CA ASP A 500 -16.15 16.02 -11.80
C ASP A 500 -16.41 16.37 -10.33
N ILE A 501 -17.43 17.21 -10.06
CA ILE A 501 -17.84 17.56 -8.69
C ILE A 501 -18.25 16.29 -7.93
N VAL A 502 -19.04 15.41 -8.55
CA VAL A 502 -19.46 14.14 -7.94
C VAL A 502 -18.25 13.24 -7.67
N SER A 503 -17.35 13.06 -8.64
CA SER A 503 -16.15 12.24 -8.50
C SER A 503 -15.24 12.73 -7.38
N ILE A 504 -15.02 14.04 -7.26
CA ILE A 504 -14.27 14.65 -6.16
C ILE A 504 -14.99 14.40 -4.83
N GLY A 505 -16.31 14.57 -4.77
CA GLY A 505 -17.12 14.29 -3.58
C GLY A 505 -17.00 12.83 -3.12
N VAL A 506 -17.04 11.87 -4.05
CA VAL A 506 -16.89 10.43 -3.75
C VAL A 506 -15.48 10.11 -3.24
N LEU A 507 -14.43 10.69 -3.82
CA LEU A 507 -13.06 10.53 -3.32
C LEU A 507 -12.90 11.04 -1.89
N LEU A 508 -13.50 12.19 -1.58
CA LEU A 508 -13.50 12.73 -0.22
C LEU A 508 -14.27 11.84 0.76
N LEU A 509 -15.46 11.37 0.39
CA LEU A 509 -16.24 10.45 1.21
C LEU A 509 -15.50 9.13 1.47
N ALA A 510 -14.86 8.56 0.45
CA ALA A 510 -14.08 7.34 0.57
C ALA A 510 -12.91 7.50 1.58
N SER A 511 -12.35 8.70 1.71
CA SER A 511 -11.26 8.98 2.66
C SER A 511 -11.69 8.97 4.14
N PHE A 512 -12.99 9.06 4.43
CA PHE A 512 -13.53 9.00 5.80
C PHE A 512 -13.92 7.58 6.24
N ILE A 513 -13.93 6.60 5.32
CA ILE A 513 -14.33 5.23 5.62
C ILE A 513 -13.14 4.46 6.20
N ASP A 514 -13.32 3.88 7.39
CA ASP A 514 -12.29 3.04 8.01
C ASP A 514 -12.30 1.62 7.41
N ILE A 515 -11.48 1.39 6.38
CA ILE A 515 -11.43 0.11 5.65
C ILE A 515 -10.29 -0.76 6.20
N ASN A 516 -10.59 -1.93 6.74
CA ASN A 516 -9.59 -2.86 7.28
C ASN A 516 -9.07 -3.90 6.28
N ASN A 517 -9.67 -3.97 5.10
CA ASN A 517 -9.23 -4.88 4.04
C ASN A 517 -8.35 -4.13 3.03
N TYR A 518 -7.07 -4.52 2.90
CA TYR A 518 -6.12 -3.84 2.02
C TYR A 518 -6.56 -3.86 0.54
N ILE A 519 -7.19 -4.95 0.08
CA ILE A 519 -7.68 -5.08 -1.29
C ILE A 519 -8.73 -4.01 -1.55
N VAL A 520 -9.73 -3.92 -0.68
CA VAL A 520 -10.82 -2.92 -0.78
C VAL A 520 -10.24 -1.50 -0.66
N PHE A 521 -9.32 -1.28 0.28
CA PHE A 521 -8.68 0.01 0.52
C PHE A 521 -7.98 0.57 -0.74
N TYR A 522 -7.24 -0.26 -1.49
CA TYR A 522 -6.53 0.18 -2.69
C TYR A 522 -7.41 0.18 -3.96
N SER A 523 -8.33 -0.78 -4.08
CA SER A 523 -9.16 -0.94 -5.30
C SER A 523 -10.26 0.11 -5.44
N ILE A 524 -10.88 0.57 -4.35
CA ILE A 524 -11.94 1.59 -4.41
C ILE A 524 -11.40 2.89 -5.04
N PRO A 525 -10.30 3.50 -4.55
CA PRO A 525 -9.73 4.68 -5.17
C PRO A 525 -9.35 4.47 -6.64
N ALA A 526 -8.73 3.33 -6.97
CA ALA A 526 -8.36 2.99 -8.34
C ALA A 526 -9.56 3.00 -9.30
N PHE A 527 -10.67 2.40 -8.88
CA PHE A 527 -11.90 2.37 -9.64
C PHE A 527 -12.49 3.78 -9.82
N ILE A 528 -12.48 4.61 -8.77
CA ILE A 528 -12.96 5.99 -8.84
C ILE A 528 -12.12 6.82 -9.84
N PHE A 529 -10.78 6.66 -9.85
CA PHE A 529 -9.93 7.36 -10.82
C PHE A 529 -10.20 6.94 -12.26
N ILE A 530 -10.42 5.64 -12.50
CA ILE A 530 -10.77 5.14 -13.85
C ILE A 530 -12.11 5.71 -14.30
N LEU A 531 -13.14 5.67 -13.44
CA LEU A 531 -14.44 6.24 -13.76
C LEU A 531 -14.35 7.74 -14.04
N PHE A 532 -13.62 8.49 -13.21
CA PHE A 532 -13.44 9.92 -13.36
C PHE A 532 -12.79 10.28 -14.72
N ALA A 533 -11.74 9.57 -15.12
CA ALA A 533 -11.12 9.78 -16.43
C ALA A 533 -12.04 9.41 -17.59
N LEU A 534 -12.79 8.31 -17.46
CA LEU A 534 -13.73 7.84 -18.48
C LEU A 534 -14.90 8.80 -18.67
N THR A 535 -15.51 9.30 -17.59
CA THR A 535 -16.60 10.28 -17.70
C THR A 535 -16.15 11.53 -18.41
N ASN A 536 -14.95 12.03 -18.08
CA ASN A 536 -14.37 13.19 -18.75
C ASN A 536 -14.06 12.96 -20.22
N TYR A 537 -13.40 11.84 -20.54
CA TYR A 537 -13.16 11.46 -21.93
C TYR A 537 -14.46 11.33 -22.73
N SER A 538 -15.47 10.66 -22.17
CA SER A 538 -16.74 10.41 -22.84
C SER A 538 -17.52 11.70 -23.11
N LEU A 539 -17.64 12.56 -22.10
CA LEU A 539 -18.46 13.78 -22.18
C LEU A 539 -17.78 14.91 -22.95
N LEU A 540 -16.46 15.07 -22.85
CA LEU A 540 -15.75 16.15 -23.54
C LEU A 540 -15.40 15.79 -25.00
N TYR A 541 -15.03 14.53 -25.24
CA TYR A 541 -14.45 14.09 -26.51
C TYR A 541 -15.27 13.01 -27.23
N ALA A 542 -15.48 11.85 -26.60
CA ALA A 542 -15.98 10.66 -27.32
C ALA A 542 -17.40 10.84 -27.88
N TYR A 543 -18.29 11.58 -27.20
CA TYR A 543 -19.65 11.83 -27.69
C TYR A 543 -19.67 12.46 -29.09
N ARG A 544 -18.64 13.24 -29.44
CA ARG A 544 -18.51 13.91 -30.74
C ARG A 544 -18.33 12.91 -31.86
N ILE A 545 -17.56 11.84 -31.62
CA ILE A 545 -17.36 10.74 -32.55
C ILE A 545 -18.68 10.00 -32.77
N PHE A 546 -19.42 9.68 -31.69
CA PHE A 546 -20.72 9.03 -31.79
C PHE A 546 -21.76 9.89 -32.51
N LYS A 547 -21.80 11.20 -32.22
CA LYS A 547 -22.70 12.14 -32.89
C LYS A 547 -22.43 12.23 -34.39
N ALA A 548 -21.15 12.26 -34.78
CA ALA A 548 -20.73 12.28 -36.18
C ALA A 548 -21.14 10.98 -36.92
N HIS A 549 -21.03 9.83 -36.25
CA HIS A 549 -21.42 8.55 -36.83
C HIS A 549 -22.95 8.41 -36.98
N ASN A 550 -23.72 8.82 -35.97
CA ASN A 550 -25.19 8.68 -36.01
C ASN A 550 -25.87 9.60 -37.03
N MET A 551 -25.28 10.76 -37.34
CA MET A 551 -25.79 11.65 -38.39
C MET A 551 -25.70 11.04 -39.79
N GLU A 552 -24.83 10.05 -40.02
CA GLU A 552 -24.72 9.31 -41.28
C GLU A 552 -25.86 8.30 -41.46
N ASN A 553 -26.24 7.57 -40.40
CA ASN A 553 -27.32 6.58 -40.47
C ASN A 553 -28.70 7.21 -40.73
N ASN A 554 -28.92 8.44 -40.28
CA ASN A 554 -30.17 9.15 -40.56
C ASN A 554 -30.26 9.69 -41.99
N ASN A 555 -29.15 9.90 -42.69
CA ASN A 555 -29.19 10.36 -44.09
C ASN A 555 -29.63 9.26 -45.07
N ASN A 556 -29.62 7.98 -44.67
CA ASN A 556 -30.15 6.86 -45.47
C ASN A 556 -31.68 6.67 -45.37
N LEU A 557 -32.37 7.43 -44.50
CA LEU A 557 -33.83 7.40 -44.36
C LEU A 557 -34.55 8.58 -45.03
N TYR A 558 -33.81 9.56 -45.57
CA TYR A 558 -34.37 10.74 -46.24
C TYR A 558 -34.33 10.68 -47.77
N THR A 559 -33.59 9.73 -48.36
CA THR A 559 -33.45 9.60 -49.82
C THR A 559 -34.70 9.06 -50.54
N ASP A 560 -35.63 8.39 -49.85
CA ASP A 560 -36.89 7.90 -50.49
C ASP A 560 -38.00 8.97 -50.60
N SER A 561 -37.83 10.13 -49.95
CA SER A 561 -38.85 11.21 -49.96
C SER A 561 -38.59 12.31 -51.00
N PHE A 562 -37.39 12.35 -51.58
CA PHE A 562 -36.99 13.37 -52.56
C PHE A 562 -37.26 12.99 -54.02
N GLU A 563 -37.49 11.71 -54.35
CA GLU A 563 -37.80 11.28 -55.72
C GLU A 563 -39.30 11.39 -56.08
N LYS A 564 -40.20 11.64 -55.13
CA LYS A 564 -41.65 11.81 -55.40
C LYS A 564 -42.12 13.23 -55.67
N ASN A 565 -41.28 14.25 -55.44
CA ASN A 565 -41.69 15.66 -55.56
C ASN A 565 -41.14 16.40 -56.79
N ASN A 566 -40.39 15.72 -57.66
CA ASN A 566 -39.86 16.33 -58.90
C ASN A 566 -40.78 16.20 -60.13
N SER A 567 -42.08 15.95 -59.93
CA SER A 567 -43.07 15.97 -61.02
C SER A 567 -44.28 16.81 -60.63
N SER A 568 -44.18 18.13 -60.72
CA SER A 568 -45.27 19.08 -61.03
C SER A 568 -44.73 20.50 -61.15
N ASN A 569 -44.89 21.09 -62.34
CA ASN A 569 -44.38 22.40 -62.78
C ASN A 569 -44.95 23.62 -62.05
N ASP A 570 -44.10 24.67 -62.03
CA ASP A 570 -44.34 26.12 -62.19
C ASP A 570 -45.41 26.85 -61.35
N ASN A 571 -44.97 27.85 -60.58
CA ASN A 571 -45.20 29.27 -60.93
C ASN A 571 -44.46 30.24 -60.00
N ILE A 572 -43.75 31.17 -60.63
CA ILE A 572 -43.09 32.34 -60.05
C ILE A 572 -44.11 33.47 -59.91
N TYR A 573 -44.18 34.14 -58.75
CA TYR A 573 -44.66 35.53 -58.67
C TYR A 573 -43.85 36.35 -57.65
N TYR A 574 -43.21 37.41 -58.16
CA TYR A 574 -42.70 38.56 -57.42
C TYR A 574 -43.84 39.48 -56.98
N TYR A 575 -43.75 40.08 -55.78
CA TYR A 575 -44.31 41.42 -55.54
C TYR A 575 -43.53 42.17 -54.44
N ASN A 576 -43.03 43.35 -54.79
CA ASN A 576 -42.63 44.41 -53.86
C ASN A 576 -43.85 45.31 -53.58
N SER A 577 -44.03 45.80 -52.36
CA SER A 577 -44.49 47.18 -52.11
C SER A 577 -44.37 47.60 -50.63
N THR A 578 -44.02 48.87 -50.48
CA THR A 578 -43.92 49.72 -49.30
C THR A 578 -45.28 50.09 -48.68
N GLY A 579 -45.36 50.28 -47.35
CA GLY A 579 -46.47 50.97 -46.69
C GLY A 579 -46.27 51.19 -45.17
N LYS A 580 -46.32 52.46 -44.72
CA LYS A 580 -46.34 52.92 -43.31
C LYS A 580 -47.75 52.82 -42.69
N LEU A 581 -47.83 52.54 -41.38
CA LEU A 581 -48.77 53.08 -40.33
C LEU A 581 -48.55 52.19 -39.06
N SER A 582 -48.73 52.56 -37.79
CA SER A 582 -49.25 53.71 -37.06
C SER A 582 -48.90 53.55 -35.56
N SER A 583 -48.94 54.66 -34.83
CA SER A 583 -48.65 54.86 -33.40
C SER A 583 -49.73 54.42 -32.41
N PHE A 584 -49.29 53.86 -31.25
CA PHE A 584 -49.79 53.96 -29.84
C PHE A 584 -51.19 53.38 -29.46
N PRO A 585 -51.39 52.84 -28.22
CA PRO A 585 -51.32 53.63 -26.97
C PRO A 585 -50.56 53.03 -25.77
N ASN A 586 -49.95 53.95 -25.02
CA ASN A 586 -49.54 53.85 -23.62
C ASN A 586 -50.73 53.49 -22.72
N ASN A 587 -50.56 52.49 -21.85
CA ASN A 587 -51.38 52.35 -20.64
C ASN A 587 -50.47 52.17 -19.42
N ASN A 588 -50.44 53.22 -18.59
CA ASN A 588 -49.94 53.18 -17.23
C ASN A 588 -50.83 52.27 -16.38
N ILE A 589 -50.25 51.23 -15.77
CA ILE A 589 -50.84 50.57 -14.60
C ILE A 589 -49.76 50.52 -13.52
N ASN A 590 -49.98 51.32 -12.47
CA ASN A 590 -49.28 51.24 -11.21
C ASN A 590 -49.62 49.91 -10.52
N TYR A 591 -48.61 49.09 -10.23
CA TYR A 591 -48.68 48.15 -9.11
C TYR A 591 -47.54 48.45 -8.15
N PHE A 592 -47.91 49.05 -7.01
CA PHE A 592 -47.15 48.94 -5.78
C PHE A 592 -47.19 47.47 -5.34
N GLY A 593 -46.02 46.85 -5.26
CA GLY A 593 -45.80 45.53 -4.69
C GLY A 593 -44.36 45.43 -4.24
N ASN A 594 -44.13 45.70 -2.95
CA ASN A 594 -42.85 45.48 -2.31
C ASN A 594 -42.54 43.98 -2.30
N SER A 595 -41.65 43.54 -3.18
CA SER A 595 -40.79 42.38 -2.96
C SER A 595 -39.37 42.80 -3.27
N SER A 596 -38.48 42.60 -2.30
CA SER A 596 -37.06 42.86 -2.42
C SER A 596 -36.44 41.93 -3.46
N ASP A 597 -36.51 42.33 -4.73
CA ASP A 597 -35.83 41.65 -5.82
C ASP A 597 -34.33 41.91 -5.69
N ILE A 598 -33.59 40.83 -5.48
CA ILE A 598 -32.15 40.78 -5.63
C ILE A 598 -31.85 41.22 -7.06
N SER A 599 -31.33 42.44 -7.23
CA SER A 599 -30.99 43.01 -8.52
C SER A 599 -29.79 42.26 -9.12
N MET A 600 -30.05 41.17 -9.83
CA MET A 600 -29.07 40.59 -10.73
C MET A 600 -28.82 41.61 -11.86
N PRO A 601 -27.57 41.90 -12.26
CA PRO A 601 -27.30 42.91 -13.29
C PRO A 601 -28.04 42.54 -14.59
N ASN A 602 -28.88 43.45 -15.09
CA ASN A 602 -29.75 43.24 -16.26
C ASN A 602 -28.96 42.73 -17.49
N ASP A 603 -27.68 43.11 -17.59
CA ASP A 603 -26.75 42.73 -18.65
C ASP A 603 -26.40 41.22 -18.64
N MET A 604 -26.31 40.59 -17.47
CA MET A 604 -25.95 39.18 -17.35
C MET A 604 -27.08 38.27 -17.85
N LEU A 605 -28.33 38.64 -17.57
CA LEU A 605 -29.50 37.94 -18.08
C LEU A 605 -29.63 38.13 -19.60
N ASN A 606 -29.29 39.32 -20.10
CA ASN A 606 -29.24 39.61 -21.54
C ASN A 606 -28.21 38.74 -22.28
N TYR A 607 -27.03 38.49 -21.70
CA TYR A 607 -26.07 37.56 -22.29
C TYR A 607 -26.57 36.12 -22.30
N HIS A 608 -27.15 35.65 -21.17
CA HIS A 608 -27.68 34.29 -21.06
C HIS A 608 -28.68 33.96 -22.17
N TYR A 609 -29.59 34.88 -22.52
CA TYR A 609 -30.62 34.67 -23.53
C TYR A 609 -30.18 34.99 -24.97
N ARG A 610 -28.92 35.40 -25.19
CA ARG A 610 -28.41 35.77 -26.52
C ARG A 610 -28.22 34.55 -27.41
N LYS A 611 -28.86 34.55 -28.59
CA LYS A 611 -28.77 33.44 -29.57
C LYS A 611 -27.59 33.56 -30.54
N ASN A 612 -27.26 34.79 -30.97
CA ASN A 612 -26.24 35.07 -31.97
C ASN A 612 -25.02 35.81 -31.41
N ASN A 613 -23.83 35.28 -31.67
CA ASN A 613 -22.56 35.89 -31.29
C ASN A 613 -21.96 36.67 -32.48
N ASN A 614 -22.12 38.00 -32.51
CA ASN A 614 -21.71 38.86 -33.63
C ASN A 614 -20.18 38.91 -33.88
N VAL A 615 -19.38 38.28 -33.02
CA VAL A 615 -17.91 38.28 -33.13
C VAL A 615 -17.40 37.26 -34.16
N LEU A 616 -18.12 36.14 -34.40
CA LEU A 616 -17.67 35.11 -35.34
C LEU A 616 -17.83 35.50 -36.82
N PHE A 617 -18.74 36.42 -37.14
CA PHE A 617 -19.12 36.74 -38.53
C PHE A 617 -18.15 37.71 -39.25
N ARG A 618 -17.13 38.26 -38.57
CA ARG A 618 -16.16 39.20 -39.18
C ARG A 618 -14.74 38.63 -39.33
N LEU A 619 -14.47 37.43 -38.82
CA LEU A 619 -13.14 36.79 -38.95
C LEU A 619 -12.97 35.99 -40.25
N SER A 620 -14.06 35.68 -40.97
CA SER A 620 -14.02 34.97 -42.26
C SER A 620 -13.84 35.87 -43.49
N SER A 621 -13.99 37.19 -43.37
CA SER A 621 -13.97 38.13 -44.52
C SER A 621 -12.64 38.85 -44.75
N SER A 622 -11.55 38.44 -44.11
CA SER A 622 -10.22 39.07 -44.27
C SER A 622 -9.19 38.23 -45.03
N TYR A 623 -9.60 37.09 -45.63
CA TYR A 623 -8.70 36.17 -46.35
C TYR A 623 -8.98 36.04 -47.86
N THR A 624 -9.60 37.03 -48.48
CA THR A 624 -9.77 37.06 -49.94
C THR A 624 -9.41 38.44 -50.48
N ASN A 625 -8.11 38.67 -50.73
CA ASN A 625 -7.60 39.61 -51.73
C ASN A 625 -6.07 39.47 -51.85
N ILE A 626 -5.60 38.45 -52.57
CA ILE A 626 -4.29 38.44 -53.21
C ILE A 626 -4.50 37.84 -54.61
N GLN A 627 -4.44 38.71 -55.63
CA GLN A 627 -4.31 38.32 -57.04
C GLN A 627 -2.87 37.85 -57.31
N PRO A 628 -2.63 36.81 -58.13
CA PRO A 628 -1.29 36.39 -58.48
C PRO A 628 -0.79 37.07 -59.78
N GLU A 629 0.34 37.77 -59.71
CA GLU A 629 1.19 38.12 -60.86
C GLU A 629 1.87 36.85 -61.38
N TYR A 630 1.72 36.57 -62.68
CA TYR A 630 2.28 35.39 -63.36
C TYR A 630 3.40 35.82 -64.32
N ASN A 631 4.57 35.20 -64.16
CA ASN A 631 5.61 34.89 -65.14
C ASN A 631 6.27 36.00 -65.99
N GLN A 632 7.47 36.41 -65.55
CA GLN A 632 8.62 36.67 -66.44
C GLN A 632 9.85 35.93 -65.89
N SER A 633 10.28 34.87 -66.59
CA SER A 633 11.67 34.34 -66.68
C SER A 633 11.67 32.82 -66.96
N GLN A 634 11.23 32.42 -68.16
CA GLN A 634 11.71 31.20 -68.80
C GLN A 634 12.53 31.61 -70.01
N ASN A 635 13.85 31.63 -69.84
CA ASN A 635 14.85 31.43 -70.88
C ASN A 635 16.23 31.54 -70.23
N MET A 636 16.91 30.41 -70.09
CA MET A 636 18.33 30.20 -70.42
C MET A 636 18.96 29.05 -69.63
N LEU A 637 19.51 28.12 -70.40
CA LEU A 637 20.69 27.29 -70.10
C LEU A 637 20.48 25.95 -69.36
N THR A 638 20.07 24.95 -70.14
CA THR A 638 20.71 23.62 -70.13
C THR A 638 21.55 23.48 -71.40
N ASN A 639 22.87 23.51 -71.25
CA ASN A 639 23.83 22.93 -72.19
C ASN A 639 25.12 22.68 -71.41
N ASN A 640 25.43 21.42 -71.14
CA ASN A 640 26.64 20.76 -71.64
C ASN A 640 26.78 19.34 -71.07
N PHE A 641 26.80 18.40 -72.00
CA PHE A 641 27.49 17.12 -71.88
C PHE A 641 28.95 17.31 -72.35
N VAL A 642 29.83 16.45 -71.80
CA VAL A 642 31.29 16.31 -71.97
C VAL A 642 32.13 17.13 -71.00
#